data_AF-A0A1X7VNJ3-F1
#
_entry.id   AF-A0A1X7VNJ3-F1
#
_cell.length_a   1.000
_cell.length_b   1.000
_cell.length_c   1.000
_cell.angle_alpha   90.00
_cell.angle_beta   90.00
_cell.angle_gamma   90.00
#
_symmetry.space_group_name_H-M   'P 1'
#
loop_
_entity.id
_entity.type
_entity.pdbx_description
1 polymer ?
#
loop_
_entity_poly.entity_id
_entity_poly.type
_entity_poly.pdbx_seq_one_letter_code
_entity_poly.pdbx_strand_id
1 'polypeptide(L)'
;MMFPLAVYIIILSFNSFSTYAIHLDEERGAADCGRPGFTPYPSSNDCKCIDNAYAGLLLCPFNNGTFEASVLRGTWLGNYTVNGNNEILGGTSLFLLYTSNHSIPLPSTWEEMRGGDYFCEPFHREGVLCGSCQSGYSQAINYYDCIQCSSDEAVANWFLYLSLEFLPMTLFFGVLLFFDVRTTSGPGTAFIFYAQMVNTCFDIGLDNILIRLRPALKNLILTYKIPYGIWNLNFFSLLAKPFCLLHGMDLYGVLLMRYISAFYPLLLILIVTILVKLYDRGYKPIVYICRPFHRCLAFAQRIGNCRTSAINAFAIFIVLCYTKVVFIGFDILATNYLYNSKGEIVVNNLPYFDSTVSFSSPIMISLCIATALVLLIFGFVFPIILVVPSFLQLGYRLTKWECFANFMPWGRMQEFLQQFHGCYRDGTSEGEREYNVFSDRRFFSSLYLLIRLIMFLTYAYTPNDAYQYSIQTVLCFVMIFLLAIFRPFKKNRDNILNISMFCLLGTISSLMAFNEYEMYVMYEDISIYLLLCQYVLMICPLVMVTIYFTTKLLKRFSKNVKQCRKKRRQSNDPLRSLYGHGQNNPQSSINTEASEEELDKDLPDFLDFTEETGRLRERDSLWQVIQEDEEEVKGSDGRKLLSITEATSYGTIITD
;
A
#
# COMPACT_ATOMS: atom_id res chain seq x y z
N MET A 1 -5.32 23.38 13.91
CA MET A 1 -4.27 24.42 14.00
C MET A 1 -2.85 23.92 13.71
N MET A 2 -2.49 22.64 13.95
CA MET A 2 -1.13 22.13 13.62
C MET A 2 -0.89 21.79 12.14
N PHE A 3 -1.93 21.50 11.36
CA PHE A 3 -1.81 21.18 9.93
C PHE A 3 -1.25 22.35 9.08
N PRO A 4 -1.71 23.61 9.22
CA PRO A 4 -1.10 24.73 8.49
C PRO A 4 0.33 25.04 8.96
N LEU A 5 0.71 24.72 10.21
CA LEU A 5 2.08 24.93 10.70
C LEU A 5 3.05 23.92 10.08
N ALA A 6 2.65 22.65 9.92
CA ALA A 6 3.47 21.65 9.23
C ALA A 6 3.62 21.99 7.75
N VAL A 7 2.54 22.44 7.09
CA VAL A 7 2.59 22.94 5.70
C VAL A 7 3.48 24.19 5.59
N TYR A 8 3.42 25.10 6.56
CA TYR A 8 4.25 26.31 6.59
C TYR A 8 5.73 26.00 6.84
N ILE A 9 6.05 25.03 7.71
CA ILE A 9 7.42 24.55 7.93
C ILE A 9 7.94 23.85 6.66
N ILE A 10 7.12 23.05 5.98
CA ILE A 10 7.47 22.45 4.69
C ILE A 10 7.75 23.56 3.66
N ILE A 11 6.88 24.56 3.53
CA ILE A 11 7.06 25.70 2.60
C ILE A 11 8.30 26.54 2.95
N LEU A 12 8.58 26.77 4.24
CA LEU A 12 9.80 27.48 4.68
C LEU A 12 11.07 26.66 4.41
N SER A 13 11.00 25.33 4.53
CA SER A 13 12.11 24.43 4.19
C SER A 13 12.41 24.49 2.69
N PHE A 14 11.36 24.55 1.86
CA PHE A 14 11.48 24.74 0.41
C PHE A 14 12.07 26.11 0.04
N ASN A 15 11.73 27.18 0.75
CA ASN A 15 12.26 28.52 0.46
C ASN A 15 13.68 28.76 0.98
N SER A 16 14.13 28.04 2.02
CA SER A 16 15.44 28.29 2.65
C SER A 16 16.63 27.72 1.87
N PHE A 17 16.40 26.86 0.87
CA PHE A 17 17.43 26.30 0.00
C PHE A 17 17.23 26.67 -1.48
N SER A 18 16.32 27.60 -1.76
CA SER A 18 16.24 28.22 -3.08
C SER A 18 17.53 28.98 -3.37
N THR A 19 18.45 28.27 -4.03
CA THR A 19 19.56 28.79 -4.83
C THR A 19 20.40 29.89 -4.19
N TYR A 20 21.56 29.51 -3.66
CA TYR A 20 22.76 30.34 -3.86
C TYR A 20 23.05 30.35 -5.36
N ALA A 21 22.27 31.11 -6.13
CA ALA A 21 22.62 31.47 -7.49
C ALA A 21 23.80 32.43 -7.38
N ILE A 22 25.00 31.93 -7.69
CA ILE A 22 26.15 32.80 -7.88
C ILE A 22 25.85 33.59 -9.14
N HIS A 23 25.47 34.86 -8.98
CA HIS A 23 25.32 35.80 -10.09
C HIS A 23 26.68 35.94 -10.78
N LEU A 24 26.86 35.22 -11.88
CA LEU A 24 27.94 35.47 -12.83
C LEU A 24 27.45 36.53 -13.80
N ASP A 25 28.00 37.73 -13.68
CA ASP A 25 27.68 38.86 -14.57
C ASP A 25 27.96 38.47 -16.03
N GLU A 26 26.97 38.78 -16.86
CA GLU A 26 26.92 38.47 -18.28
C GLU A 26 27.63 39.56 -19.12
N GLU A 27 28.20 39.11 -20.24
CA GLU A 27 28.63 39.86 -21.44
C GLU A 27 30.14 39.90 -21.72
N ARG A 28 30.58 38.92 -22.53
CA ARG A 28 31.25 39.15 -23.84
C ARG A 28 31.45 37.81 -24.53
N GLY A 29 31.29 37.77 -25.85
CA GLY A 29 31.34 36.57 -26.69
C GLY A 29 32.59 35.73 -26.43
N ALA A 30 32.45 34.77 -25.53
CA ALA A 30 33.56 34.02 -24.99
C ALA A 30 33.80 32.78 -25.85
N ALA A 31 35.05 32.56 -26.21
CA ALA A 31 35.47 31.41 -26.99
C ALA A 31 35.02 30.10 -26.32
N ASP A 32 34.42 29.21 -27.10
CA ASP A 32 34.05 27.87 -26.64
C ASP A 32 35.33 27.13 -26.21
N CYS A 33 35.34 26.66 -24.97
CA CYS A 33 36.47 25.95 -24.38
C CYS A 33 36.74 24.58 -25.03
N GLY A 34 35.87 24.14 -25.94
CA GLY A 34 36.04 22.91 -26.73
C GLY A 34 35.94 21.62 -25.92
N ARG A 35 35.88 21.71 -24.59
CA ARG A 35 35.79 20.59 -23.65
C ARG A 35 34.54 20.70 -22.78
N PRO A 36 33.80 19.59 -22.61
CA PRO A 36 32.67 19.54 -21.70
C PRO A 36 32.98 19.91 -20.25
N GLY A 37 32.12 20.73 -19.66
CA GLY A 37 32.26 21.18 -18.27
C GLY A 37 33.23 22.35 -18.04
N PHE A 38 33.90 22.85 -19.08
CA PHE A 38 34.78 24.01 -18.99
C PHE A 38 34.10 25.25 -19.55
N THR A 39 34.16 26.34 -18.80
CA THR A 39 33.67 27.64 -19.24
C THR A 39 34.81 28.65 -19.29
N PRO A 40 34.80 29.58 -20.26
CA PRO A 40 35.82 30.62 -20.34
C PRO A 40 35.74 31.53 -19.11
N TYR A 41 36.89 31.79 -18.49
CA TYR A 41 36.96 32.64 -17.30
C TYR A 41 36.86 34.13 -17.71
N PRO A 42 36.00 34.96 -17.08
CA PRO A 42 35.74 36.31 -17.59
C PRO A 42 36.97 37.24 -17.58
N SER A 43 38.00 36.93 -16.79
CA SER A 43 39.22 37.74 -16.68
C SER A 43 40.47 37.13 -17.33
N SER A 44 40.42 35.89 -17.84
CA SER A 44 41.52 35.30 -18.60
C SER A 44 40.98 34.47 -19.77
N ASN A 45 41.69 34.42 -20.90
CA ASN A 45 41.34 33.48 -21.99
C ASN A 45 41.52 32.00 -21.61
N ASP A 46 41.66 31.69 -20.31
CA ASP A 46 41.76 30.34 -19.79
C ASP A 46 40.37 29.76 -19.55
N CYS A 47 40.24 28.49 -19.88
CA CYS A 47 39.08 27.69 -19.60
C CYS A 47 39.19 27.10 -18.20
N LYS A 48 38.20 27.36 -17.34
CA LYS A 48 38.14 26.79 -16.00
C LYS A 48 36.89 25.94 -15.87
N CYS A 49 37.05 24.82 -15.18
CA CYS A 49 35.93 24.02 -14.73
C CYS A 49 35.31 24.77 -13.54
N ILE A 50 34.02 25.11 -13.62
CA ILE A 50 33.31 25.83 -12.56
C ILE A 50 32.60 24.80 -11.68
N ASP A 51 33.03 24.71 -10.42
CA ASP A 51 32.30 23.96 -9.40
C ASP A 51 30.89 24.55 -9.25
N ASN A 52 29.90 23.66 -9.11
CA ASN A 52 28.47 23.97 -9.05
C ASN A 52 27.76 24.32 -10.36
N ALA A 53 28.41 24.17 -11.52
CA ALA A 53 27.71 24.24 -12.79
C ALA A 53 26.57 23.21 -12.86
N TYR A 54 25.51 23.53 -13.61
CA TYR A 54 24.33 22.67 -13.75
C TYR A 54 23.67 22.34 -12.41
N ALA A 55 23.54 23.32 -11.52
CA ALA A 55 22.94 23.16 -10.18
C ALA A 55 23.68 22.14 -9.29
N GLY A 56 25.01 22.11 -9.35
CA GLY A 56 25.82 21.20 -8.53
C GLY A 56 26.11 19.84 -9.16
N LEU A 57 25.64 19.58 -10.38
CA LEU A 57 25.77 18.26 -11.01
C LEU A 57 27.16 17.99 -11.59
N LEU A 58 27.96 19.05 -11.80
CA LEU A 58 29.34 18.96 -12.28
C LEU A 58 30.35 19.04 -11.11
N LEU A 59 31.29 18.10 -11.10
CA LEU A 59 32.45 18.08 -10.20
C LEU A 59 33.73 18.39 -10.98
N CYS A 60 34.56 19.28 -10.45
CA CYS A 60 35.86 19.61 -11.01
C CYS A 60 37.01 19.16 -10.08
N PRO A 61 37.20 17.84 -9.86
CA PRO A 61 38.28 17.37 -9.00
C PRO A 61 39.64 17.80 -9.54
N PHE A 62 40.44 18.45 -8.69
CA PHE A 62 41.84 18.75 -9.00
C PHE A 62 42.67 17.49 -8.76
N ASN A 63 43.00 16.75 -9.83
CA ASN A 63 43.78 15.51 -9.71
C ASN A 63 45.11 15.62 -10.46
N ASN A 64 46.22 15.58 -9.73
CA ASN A 64 47.59 15.53 -10.28
C ASN A 64 47.93 16.57 -11.38
N GLY A 65 47.32 17.75 -11.35
CA GLY A 65 47.59 18.84 -12.31
C GLY A 65 46.81 18.77 -13.62
N THR A 66 45.97 17.75 -13.83
CA THR A 66 45.00 17.69 -14.92
C THR A 66 43.60 17.94 -14.37
N PHE A 67 42.93 18.99 -14.83
CA PHE A 67 41.50 19.17 -14.57
C PHE A 67 40.72 18.16 -15.42
N GLU A 68 40.13 17.17 -14.79
CA GLU A 68 39.12 16.30 -15.41
C GLU A 68 37.76 16.72 -14.87
N ALA A 69 36.87 17.19 -15.75
CA ALA A 69 35.49 17.46 -15.37
C ALA A 69 34.75 16.12 -15.31
N SER A 70 33.93 15.93 -14.28
CA SER A 70 33.11 14.74 -14.12
C SER A 70 31.70 15.13 -13.69
N VAL A 71 30.70 14.32 -14.05
CA VAL A 71 29.33 14.53 -13.60
C VAL A 71 29.01 13.58 -12.45
N LEU A 72 28.19 14.03 -11.51
CA LEU A 72 27.69 13.20 -10.42
C LEU A 72 26.93 11.98 -10.96
N ARG A 73 27.01 10.85 -10.26
CA ARG A 73 26.16 9.68 -10.52
C ARG A 73 24.68 10.09 -10.60
N GLY A 74 23.93 9.47 -11.52
CA GLY A 74 22.53 9.84 -11.76
C GLY A 74 22.34 11.12 -12.57
N THR A 75 23.42 11.79 -12.99
CA THR A 75 23.33 12.99 -13.83
C THR A 75 23.42 12.62 -15.31
N TRP A 76 22.49 13.15 -16.09
CA TRP A 76 22.56 13.21 -17.53
C TRP A 76 23.02 14.61 -17.97
N LEU A 77 23.92 14.68 -18.95
CA LEU A 77 24.33 15.94 -19.59
C LEU A 77 24.26 15.75 -21.11
N GLY A 78 23.59 16.64 -21.82
CA GLY A 78 23.44 16.50 -23.27
C GLY A 78 22.86 17.72 -23.95
N ASN A 79 22.89 17.70 -25.29
CA ASN A 79 22.29 18.75 -26.11
C ASN A 79 20.77 18.65 -26.07
N TYR A 80 20.11 19.79 -25.87
CA TYR A 80 18.67 19.93 -25.91
C TYR A 80 18.30 21.21 -26.67
N THR A 81 17.29 21.13 -27.54
CA THR A 81 16.87 22.28 -28.34
C THR A 81 15.84 23.13 -27.59
N VAL A 82 16.23 24.32 -27.16
CA VAL A 82 15.39 25.31 -26.49
C VAL A 82 15.12 26.45 -27.47
N ASN A 83 13.86 26.67 -27.85
CA ASN A 83 13.46 27.72 -28.79
C ASN A 83 14.22 27.71 -30.13
N GLY A 84 14.64 26.52 -30.60
CA GLY A 84 15.42 26.34 -31.84
C GLY A 84 16.94 26.44 -31.66
N ASN A 85 17.42 26.82 -30.48
CA ASN A 85 18.84 26.85 -30.14
C ASN A 85 19.23 25.57 -29.40
N ASN A 86 20.34 24.94 -29.81
CA ASN A 86 20.87 23.79 -29.08
C ASN A 86 21.71 24.28 -27.91
N GLU A 87 21.28 23.96 -26.70
CA GLU A 87 21.99 24.24 -25.46
C GLU A 87 22.38 22.92 -24.78
N ILE A 88 23.50 22.91 -24.07
CA ILE A 88 23.87 21.77 -23.23
C ILE A 88 23.17 21.95 -21.90
N LEU A 89 22.33 20.99 -21.54
CA LEU A 89 21.60 20.99 -20.29
C LEU A 89 21.94 19.74 -19.47
N GLY A 90 21.86 19.90 -18.15
CA GLY A 90 22.03 18.82 -17.18
C GLY A 90 20.74 18.50 -16.44
N GLY A 91 20.52 17.24 -16.08
CA GLY A 91 19.38 16.84 -15.27
C GLY A 91 19.59 15.49 -14.61
N THR A 92 18.71 15.11 -13.70
CA THR A 92 18.77 13.82 -13.02
C THR A 92 18.06 12.73 -13.84
N SER A 93 18.68 11.55 -13.92
CA SER A 93 18.17 10.38 -14.62
C SER A 93 18.21 9.17 -13.68
N LEU A 94 17.04 8.54 -13.49
CA LEU A 94 16.88 7.29 -12.75
C LEU A 94 17.79 6.17 -13.30
N PHE A 95 18.07 6.18 -14.60
CA PHE A 95 18.83 5.12 -15.26
C PHE A 95 20.35 5.29 -15.15
N LEU A 96 20.82 6.49 -14.81
CA LEU A 96 22.25 6.76 -14.61
C LEU A 96 22.70 6.57 -13.16
N LEU A 97 21.76 6.28 -12.27
CA LEU A 97 22.06 5.92 -10.89
C LEU A 97 22.82 4.58 -10.79
N TYR A 98 22.77 3.75 -11.83
CA TYR A 98 23.36 2.40 -11.82
C TYR A 98 24.86 2.34 -12.13
N THR A 99 25.56 3.47 -12.29
CA THR A 99 27.00 3.47 -12.56
C THR A 99 27.81 3.15 -11.30
N SER A 100 28.85 2.32 -11.44
CA SER A 100 29.68 1.93 -10.28
C SER A 100 30.47 3.08 -9.69
N ASN A 101 30.80 4.08 -10.51
CA ASN A 101 31.62 5.21 -10.12
C ASN A 101 30.71 6.32 -9.56
N HIS A 102 31.19 7.01 -8.51
CA HIS A 102 30.47 8.14 -7.89
C HIS A 102 30.37 9.35 -8.82
N SER A 103 31.35 9.48 -9.72
CA SER A 103 31.31 10.42 -10.83
C SER A 103 31.68 9.72 -12.14
N ILE A 104 31.16 10.26 -13.24
CA ILE A 104 31.45 9.80 -14.60
C ILE A 104 32.33 10.86 -15.24
N PRO A 105 33.57 10.54 -15.66
CA PRO A 105 34.43 11.51 -16.33
C PRO A 105 33.79 11.93 -17.65
N LEU A 106 33.80 13.24 -17.91
CA LEU A 106 33.37 13.79 -19.17
C LEU A 106 34.42 13.49 -20.26
N PRO A 107 33.97 13.24 -21.50
CA PRO A 107 34.89 12.98 -22.60
C PRO A 107 35.70 14.22 -22.97
N SER A 108 36.76 14.01 -23.75
CA SER A 108 37.70 15.07 -24.10
C SER A 108 37.16 16.09 -25.11
N THR A 109 36.11 15.72 -25.86
CA THR A 109 35.50 16.55 -26.90
C THR A 109 33.97 16.54 -26.80
N TRP A 110 33.34 17.63 -27.21
CA TRP A 110 31.87 17.70 -27.29
C TRP A 110 31.28 16.74 -28.33
N GLU A 111 32.05 16.31 -29.33
CA GLU A 111 31.58 15.40 -30.38
C GLU A 111 31.23 14.02 -29.81
N GLU A 112 32.00 13.54 -28.84
CA GLU A 112 31.71 12.30 -28.10
C GLU A 112 30.43 12.41 -27.25
N MET A 113 30.06 13.62 -26.82
CA MET A 113 28.79 13.88 -26.11
C MET A 113 27.62 14.20 -27.03
N ARG A 114 27.88 14.48 -28.31
CA ARG A 114 26.92 15.05 -29.27
C ARG A 114 25.92 13.98 -29.70
N GLY A 115 25.05 13.61 -28.77
CA GLY A 115 24.02 12.58 -28.88
C GLY A 115 23.39 12.23 -27.53
N GLY A 116 24.02 12.57 -26.40
CA GLY A 116 23.59 12.11 -25.07
C GLY A 116 23.85 10.61 -24.82
N ASP A 117 24.20 9.88 -25.88
CA ASP A 117 24.41 8.43 -25.87
C ASP A 117 25.61 8.01 -25.01
N TYR A 118 26.61 8.86 -24.80
CA TYR A 118 27.78 8.54 -23.97
C TYR A 118 27.39 8.00 -22.58
N PHE A 119 26.36 8.58 -21.95
CA PHE A 119 25.89 8.12 -20.65
C PHE A 119 24.91 6.93 -20.75
N CYS A 120 24.08 6.91 -21.80
CA CYS A 120 22.97 5.99 -21.93
C CYS A 120 23.35 4.64 -22.60
N GLU A 121 24.36 4.64 -23.46
CA GLU A 121 24.80 3.51 -24.28
C GLU A 121 25.17 2.27 -23.46
N PRO A 122 25.86 2.36 -22.29
CA PRO A 122 26.16 1.20 -21.46
C PRO A 122 24.91 0.45 -20.95
N PHE A 123 23.73 1.07 -21.04
CA PHE A 123 22.45 0.53 -20.61
C PHE A 123 21.49 0.24 -21.78
N HIS A 124 21.96 0.33 -23.02
CA HIS A 124 21.15 0.21 -24.24
C HIS A 124 19.97 1.19 -24.26
N ARG A 125 20.22 2.40 -23.77
CA ARG A 125 19.26 3.50 -23.70
C ARG A 125 19.71 4.66 -24.60
N GLU A 126 18.75 5.49 -24.97
CA GLU A 126 18.95 6.69 -25.76
C GLU A 126 17.98 7.80 -25.33
N GLY A 127 18.18 8.99 -25.87
CA GLY A 127 17.31 10.15 -25.64
C GLY A 127 17.60 10.93 -24.36
N VAL A 128 16.80 11.97 -24.15
CA VAL A 128 16.93 12.89 -23.01
C VAL A 128 16.71 12.10 -21.72
N LEU A 129 17.60 12.30 -20.74
CA LEU A 129 17.64 11.56 -19.47
C LEU A 129 17.67 10.03 -19.61
N CYS A 130 18.11 9.49 -20.76
CA CYS A 130 18.10 8.05 -21.07
C CYS A 130 16.71 7.38 -20.96
N GLY A 131 15.65 8.12 -21.27
CA GLY A 131 14.25 7.70 -21.11
C GLY A 131 13.83 6.52 -21.99
N SER A 132 14.42 6.39 -23.18
CA SER A 132 14.01 5.41 -24.19
C SER A 132 15.05 4.29 -24.36
N CYS A 133 14.59 3.12 -24.79
CA CYS A 133 15.48 2.03 -25.18
C CYS A 133 15.95 2.22 -26.62
N GLN A 134 17.20 1.84 -26.91
CA GLN A 134 17.74 1.83 -28.27
C GLN A 134 16.93 0.92 -29.20
N SER A 135 17.00 1.19 -30.51
CA SER A 135 16.36 0.36 -31.53
C SER A 135 16.75 -1.12 -31.40
N GLY A 136 15.75 -2.01 -31.37
CA GLY A 136 15.93 -3.45 -31.17
C GLY A 136 15.89 -3.90 -29.70
N TYR A 137 15.90 -2.97 -28.75
CA TYR A 137 15.70 -3.22 -27.32
C TYR A 137 14.29 -2.80 -26.90
N SER A 138 13.82 -3.29 -25.76
CA SER A 138 12.56 -2.86 -25.16
C SER A 138 12.63 -2.90 -23.65
N GLN A 139 11.70 -2.20 -23.01
CA GLN A 139 11.64 -2.10 -21.56
C GLN A 139 11.26 -3.46 -20.95
N ALA A 140 12.05 -3.94 -19.99
CA ALA A 140 11.65 -5.09 -19.18
C ALA A 140 10.45 -4.74 -18.29
N ILE A 141 9.52 -5.68 -18.08
CA ILE A 141 8.32 -5.40 -17.26
C ILE A 141 8.61 -5.44 -15.75
N ASN A 142 9.55 -6.29 -15.35
CA ASN A 142 9.94 -6.53 -13.97
C ASN A 142 11.16 -5.73 -13.51
N TYR A 143 11.87 -5.08 -14.43
CA TYR A 143 13.06 -4.26 -14.17
C TYR A 143 13.04 -2.99 -15.03
N TYR A 144 13.78 -1.97 -14.60
CA TYR A 144 13.98 -0.76 -15.40
C TYR A 144 15.08 -0.91 -16.46
N ASP A 145 15.51 -2.12 -16.81
CA ASP A 145 16.55 -2.35 -17.83
C ASP A 145 15.96 -2.49 -19.23
N CYS A 146 16.73 -2.07 -20.24
CA CYS A 146 16.44 -2.34 -21.65
C CYS A 146 17.05 -3.68 -22.05
N ILE A 147 16.24 -4.56 -22.64
CA ILE A 147 16.64 -5.91 -23.04
C ILE A 147 16.24 -6.19 -24.48
N GLN A 148 16.94 -7.09 -25.16
CA GLN A 148 16.54 -7.55 -26.49
C GLN A 148 15.32 -8.45 -26.40
N CYS A 149 14.28 -8.09 -27.14
CA CYS A 149 13.00 -8.79 -27.11
C CYS A 149 12.79 -9.58 -28.40
N SER A 150 12.87 -10.90 -28.28
CA SER A 150 12.51 -11.82 -29.37
C SER A 150 11.00 -11.94 -29.49
N SER A 151 10.48 -11.78 -30.72
CA SER A 151 9.05 -11.99 -31.01
C SER A 151 8.60 -13.43 -30.73
N ASP A 152 9.51 -14.40 -30.87
CA ASP A 152 9.22 -15.82 -30.68
C ASP A 152 8.94 -16.17 -29.21
N GLU A 153 9.48 -15.39 -28.27
CA GLU A 153 9.30 -15.59 -26.83
C GLU A 153 8.11 -14.81 -26.25
N ALA A 154 7.45 -13.95 -27.03
CA ALA A 154 6.40 -13.06 -26.55
C ALA A 154 5.26 -13.83 -25.85
N VAL A 155 4.80 -14.93 -26.45
CA VAL A 155 3.73 -15.76 -25.87
C VAL A 155 4.17 -16.38 -24.54
N ALA A 156 5.39 -16.89 -24.47
CA ALA A 156 5.94 -17.47 -23.24
C ALA A 156 6.08 -16.41 -22.13
N ASN A 157 6.53 -15.21 -22.49
CA ASN A 157 6.67 -14.07 -21.58
C ASN A 157 5.31 -13.58 -21.06
N TRP A 158 4.25 -13.60 -21.89
CA TRP A 158 2.88 -13.33 -21.45
C TRP A 158 2.39 -14.36 -20.43
N PHE A 159 2.58 -15.67 -20.69
CA PHE A 159 2.24 -16.70 -19.71
C PHE A 159 3.04 -16.57 -18.42
N LEU A 160 4.33 -16.23 -18.52
CA LEU A 160 5.18 -15.98 -17.37
C LEU A 160 4.66 -14.80 -16.54
N TYR A 161 4.32 -13.68 -17.18
CA TYR A 161 3.75 -12.51 -16.51
C TYR A 161 2.43 -12.81 -15.81
N LEU A 162 1.50 -13.47 -16.49
CA LEU A 162 0.22 -13.89 -15.90
C LEU A 162 0.43 -14.83 -14.70
N SER A 163 1.42 -15.72 -14.79
CA SER A 163 1.77 -16.66 -13.72
C SER A 163 2.48 -16.00 -12.53
N LEU A 164 3.26 -14.93 -12.75
CA LEU A 164 4.02 -14.25 -11.70
C LEU A 164 3.25 -13.13 -11.00
N GLU A 165 2.28 -12.52 -11.66
CA GLU A 165 1.49 -11.41 -11.10
C GLU A 165 0.06 -11.81 -10.75
N PHE A 166 -0.72 -12.30 -11.73
CA PHE A 166 -2.15 -12.52 -11.55
C PHE A 166 -2.49 -13.79 -10.76
N LEU A 167 -1.77 -14.88 -11.05
CA LEU A 167 -1.96 -16.15 -10.33
C LEU A 167 -1.68 -16.03 -8.83
N PRO A 168 -0.52 -15.52 -8.35
CA PRO A 168 -0.28 -15.40 -6.92
C PRO A 168 -1.21 -14.39 -6.24
N MET A 169 -1.64 -13.34 -6.94
CA MET A 169 -2.64 -12.41 -6.43
C MET A 169 -4.00 -13.09 -6.21
N THR A 170 -4.43 -13.93 -7.15
CA THR A 170 -5.65 -14.75 -7.04
C THR A 170 -5.55 -15.77 -5.91
N LEU A 171 -4.40 -16.45 -5.79
CA LEU A 171 -4.15 -17.41 -4.71
C LEU A 171 -4.14 -16.71 -3.35
N PHE A 172 -3.48 -15.55 -3.24
CA PHE A 172 -3.45 -14.75 -2.03
C PHE A 172 -4.86 -14.30 -1.62
N PHE A 173 -5.70 -13.92 -2.60
CA PHE A 173 -7.10 -13.62 -2.34
C PHE A 173 -7.87 -14.83 -1.81
N GLY A 174 -7.70 -15.99 -2.44
CA GLY A 174 -8.27 -17.25 -1.95
C GLY A 174 -7.85 -17.53 -0.50
N VAL A 175 -6.56 -17.40 -0.18
CA VAL A 175 -6.02 -17.58 1.17
C VAL A 175 -6.72 -16.64 2.16
N LEU A 176 -6.86 -15.35 1.84
CA LEU A 176 -7.53 -14.40 2.74
C LEU A 176 -9.01 -14.76 2.95
N LEU A 177 -9.72 -15.20 1.90
CA LEU A 177 -11.09 -15.69 1.99
C LEU A 177 -11.24 -16.96 2.83
N PHE A 178 -10.28 -17.90 2.75
CA PHE A 178 -10.38 -19.17 3.47
C PHE A 178 -10.01 -19.03 4.95
N PHE A 179 -9.06 -18.16 5.30
CA PHE A 179 -8.52 -18.11 6.67
C PHE A 179 -9.20 -17.09 7.60
N ASP A 180 -10.09 -16.22 7.10
CA ASP A 180 -10.71 -15.11 7.84
C ASP A 180 -9.65 -14.23 8.54
N VAL A 181 -8.70 -13.76 7.74
CA VAL A 181 -7.60 -12.94 8.23
C VAL A 181 -8.10 -11.51 8.44
N ARG A 182 -8.16 -11.07 9.69
CA ARG A 182 -8.46 -9.67 10.05
C ARG A 182 -7.16 -8.88 10.15
N THR A 183 -6.68 -8.34 9.03
CA THR A 183 -5.48 -7.49 9.00
C THR A 183 -5.78 -6.00 8.87
N THR A 184 -6.98 -5.59 8.45
CA THR A 184 -7.38 -4.16 8.46
C THR A 184 -7.72 -3.63 9.85
N SER A 185 -7.60 -4.45 10.89
CA SER A 185 -7.86 -4.07 12.28
C SER A 185 -6.68 -4.38 13.21
N GLY A 186 -6.46 -3.49 14.17
CA GLY A 186 -5.46 -3.63 15.23
C GLY A 186 -4.02 -3.66 14.70
N PRO A 187 -3.21 -4.68 15.02
CA PRO A 187 -1.79 -4.70 14.67
C PRO A 187 -1.52 -4.97 13.18
N GLY A 188 -2.48 -5.54 12.46
CA GLY A 188 -2.33 -5.83 11.03
C GLY A 188 -2.21 -4.55 10.19
N THR A 189 -2.96 -3.50 10.54
CA THR A 189 -2.97 -2.23 9.79
C THR A 189 -1.62 -1.54 9.83
N ALA A 190 -0.98 -1.54 11.02
CA ALA A 190 0.36 -1.00 11.24
C ALA A 190 1.40 -1.74 10.39
N PHE A 191 1.31 -3.08 10.39
CA PHE A 191 2.23 -3.92 9.63
C PHE A 191 2.07 -3.77 8.13
N ILE A 192 0.83 -3.71 7.61
CA ILE A 192 0.58 -3.46 6.18
C ILE A 192 1.13 -2.09 5.78
N PHE A 193 0.88 -1.06 6.59
CA PHE A 193 1.45 0.27 6.35
C PHE A 193 2.98 0.21 6.32
N TYR A 194 3.60 -0.40 7.33
CA TYR A 194 5.05 -0.58 7.41
C TYR A 194 5.63 -1.31 6.19
N ALA A 195 5.03 -2.43 5.83
CA ALA A 195 5.42 -3.25 4.68
C ALA A 195 5.40 -2.46 3.37
N GLN A 196 4.35 -1.67 3.17
CA GLN A 196 4.20 -0.83 1.99
C GLN A 196 5.26 0.26 1.95
N MET A 197 5.43 1.02 3.04
CA MET A 197 6.43 2.10 3.09
C MET A 197 7.86 1.57 2.90
N VAL A 198 8.23 0.45 3.52
CA VAL A 198 9.56 -0.17 3.35
C VAL A 198 9.79 -0.67 1.93
N ASN A 199 8.75 -1.19 1.28
CA ASN A 199 8.91 -1.70 -0.08
C ASN A 199 8.96 -0.59 -1.15
N THR A 200 8.43 0.60 -0.87
CA THR A 200 8.33 1.69 -1.87
C THR A 200 9.17 2.92 -1.50
N CYS A 201 8.95 3.52 -0.32
CA CYS A 201 9.54 4.81 0.04
C CYS A 201 10.89 4.67 0.73
N PHE A 202 11.16 3.52 1.37
CA PHE A 202 12.38 3.27 2.12
C PHE A 202 13.10 2.03 1.56
N ASP A 203 13.52 2.08 0.30
CA ASP A 203 14.26 0.98 -0.29
C ASP A 203 15.76 1.05 0.06
N ILE A 204 16.27 0.10 0.86
CA ILE A 204 17.72 -0.06 1.13
C ILE A 204 18.51 -0.20 -0.18
N GLY A 205 17.87 -0.77 -1.20
CA GLY A 205 18.49 -0.96 -2.50
C GLY A 205 18.87 0.35 -3.20
N LEU A 206 18.34 1.51 -2.77
CA LEU A 206 18.37 2.78 -3.49
C LEU A 206 18.00 2.52 -4.96
N ASP A 207 16.79 2.00 -5.20
CA ASP A 207 16.34 1.59 -6.53
C ASP A 207 17.22 0.54 -7.23
N ASN A 208 17.83 -0.36 -6.44
CA ASN A 208 18.73 -1.45 -6.86
C ASN A 208 20.16 -1.04 -7.22
N ILE A 209 20.56 0.22 -7.02
CA ILE A 209 21.95 0.67 -7.14
C ILE A 209 22.87 -0.21 -6.30
N LEU A 210 22.49 -0.45 -5.04
CA LEU A 210 23.33 -1.20 -4.10
C LEU A 210 23.52 -2.66 -4.50
N ILE A 211 22.51 -3.27 -5.13
CA ILE A 211 22.59 -4.65 -5.65
C ILE A 211 23.66 -4.76 -6.73
N ARG A 212 23.77 -3.73 -7.59
CA ARG A 212 24.75 -3.70 -8.68
C ARG A 212 26.16 -3.42 -8.17
N LEU A 213 26.30 -2.48 -7.22
CA LEU A 213 27.57 -2.16 -6.57
C LEU A 213 28.13 -3.33 -5.76
N ARG A 214 27.25 -4.03 -5.04
CA ARG A 214 27.62 -5.14 -4.14
C ARG A 214 26.69 -6.32 -4.39
N PRO A 215 26.97 -7.17 -5.39
CA PRO A 215 26.15 -8.35 -5.72
C PRO A 215 25.90 -9.29 -4.53
N ALA A 216 26.83 -9.33 -3.56
CA ALA A 216 26.68 -10.10 -2.33
C ALA A 216 25.44 -9.69 -1.49
N LEU A 217 25.00 -8.44 -1.59
CA LEU A 217 23.82 -7.93 -0.88
C LEU A 217 22.50 -8.24 -1.59
N LYS A 218 22.54 -8.75 -2.83
CA LYS A 218 21.35 -9.10 -3.60
C LYS A 218 20.41 -10.03 -2.83
N ASN A 219 20.97 -11.10 -2.27
CA ASN A 219 20.19 -12.10 -1.53
C ASN A 219 19.58 -11.52 -0.25
N LEU A 220 20.32 -10.63 0.43
CA LEU A 220 19.85 -9.93 1.63
C LEU A 220 18.65 -9.03 1.30
N ILE A 221 18.75 -8.24 0.23
CA ILE A 221 17.65 -7.36 -0.20
C ILE A 221 16.43 -8.17 -0.64
N LEU A 222 16.63 -9.22 -1.44
CA LEU A 222 15.54 -10.11 -1.86
C LEU A 222 14.82 -10.77 -0.67
N THR A 223 15.53 -11.07 0.42
CA THR A 223 14.97 -11.72 1.61
C THR A 223 13.86 -10.90 2.27
N TYR A 224 13.98 -9.57 2.33
CA TYR A 224 12.90 -8.71 2.86
C TYR A 224 11.93 -8.22 1.78
N LYS A 225 12.42 -7.93 0.56
CA LYS A 225 11.56 -7.43 -0.53
C LYS A 225 10.47 -8.41 -0.94
N ILE A 226 10.76 -9.71 -1.04
CA ILE A 226 9.75 -10.72 -1.44
C ILE A 226 8.56 -10.77 -0.46
N PRO A 227 8.75 -10.96 0.86
CA PRO A 227 7.63 -11.04 1.79
C PRO A 227 6.89 -9.71 1.97
N TYR A 228 7.57 -8.57 1.87
CA TYR A 228 6.90 -7.26 1.89
C TYR A 228 6.19 -6.93 0.58
N GLY A 229 6.73 -7.39 -0.55
CA GLY A 229 6.14 -7.25 -1.88
C GLY A 229 4.73 -7.86 -1.98
N ILE A 230 4.45 -8.95 -1.24
CA ILE A 230 3.09 -9.52 -1.12
C ILE A 230 2.08 -8.46 -0.63
N TRP A 231 2.48 -7.63 0.32
CA TRP A 231 1.65 -6.54 0.88
C TRP A 231 1.68 -5.26 0.04
N ASN A 232 2.40 -5.27 -1.08
CA ASN A 232 2.36 -4.22 -2.10
C ASN A 232 1.84 -4.77 -3.44
N LEU A 233 1.27 -5.98 -3.46
CA LEU A 233 0.80 -6.67 -4.68
C LEU A 233 1.89 -6.83 -5.75
N ASN A 234 3.16 -6.93 -5.33
CA ASN A 234 4.33 -7.20 -6.17
C ASN A 234 4.92 -8.52 -5.71
N PHE A 235 4.44 -9.64 -6.27
CA PHE A 235 4.75 -10.97 -5.76
C PHE A 235 6.14 -11.45 -6.20
N PHE A 236 6.23 -12.04 -7.39
CA PHE A 236 7.43 -12.79 -7.82
C PHE A 236 8.16 -12.12 -8.99
N SER A 237 7.85 -10.87 -9.32
CA SER A 237 8.53 -10.12 -10.38
C SER A 237 10.04 -10.01 -10.15
N LEU A 238 10.48 -9.88 -8.88
CA LEU A 238 11.89 -9.81 -8.50
C LEU A 238 12.64 -11.16 -8.58
N LEU A 239 11.93 -12.28 -8.70
CA LEU A 239 12.55 -13.61 -8.81
C LEU A 239 12.83 -14.01 -10.26
N ALA A 240 12.06 -13.47 -11.20
CA ALA A 240 12.26 -13.73 -12.61
C ALA A 240 13.44 -12.95 -13.17
N LYS A 241 14.12 -13.52 -14.17
CA LYS A 241 15.07 -12.77 -15.00
C LYS A 241 14.34 -11.61 -15.68
N PRO A 242 15.02 -10.52 -16.05
CA PRO A 242 14.40 -9.46 -16.86
C PRO A 242 13.76 -10.04 -18.12
N PHE A 243 12.49 -9.72 -18.37
CA PHE A 243 11.78 -10.13 -19.58
C PHE A 243 10.82 -9.02 -20.03
N CYS A 244 10.42 -9.07 -21.29
CA CYS A 244 9.55 -8.07 -21.93
C CYS A 244 8.35 -8.76 -22.58
N LEU A 245 7.22 -8.05 -22.63
CA LEU A 245 5.96 -8.58 -23.16
C LEU A 245 5.82 -8.39 -24.68
N LEU A 246 6.21 -7.22 -25.17
CA LEU A 246 6.13 -6.83 -26.57
C LEU A 246 7.45 -6.21 -27.02
N HIS A 247 7.76 -6.41 -28.30
CA HIS A 247 8.85 -5.70 -28.97
C HIS A 247 8.49 -4.22 -29.13
N GLY A 248 9.43 -3.32 -28.84
CA GLY A 248 9.24 -1.88 -28.85
C GLY A 248 8.38 -1.34 -27.69
N MET A 249 8.15 -2.14 -26.64
CA MET A 249 7.41 -1.67 -25.46
C MET A 249 8.21 -0.58 -24.74
N ASP A 250 7.62 0.60 -24.65
CA ASP A 250 8.12 1.75 -23.91
C ASP A 250 7.81 1.64 -22.40
N LEU A 251 8.32 2.60 -21.65
CA LEU A 251 8.15 2.62 -20.20
C LEU A 251 6.71 2.94 -19.78
N TYR A 252 5.98 3.75 -20.57
CA TYR A 252 4.56 4.00 -20.35
C TYR A 252 3.72 2.74 -20.52
N GLY A 253 4.04 1.88 -21.49
CA GLY A 253 3.44 0.56 -21.64
C GLY A 253 3.64 -0.31 -20.39
N VAL A 254 4.84 -0.30 -19.79
CA VAL A 254 5.10 -1.00 -18.52
C VAL A 254 4.29 -0.41 -17.37
N LEU A 255 4.21 0.92 -17.24
CA LEU A 255 3.41 1.60 -16.21
C LEU A 255 1.92 1.29 -16.38
N LEU A 256 1.41 1.22 -17.61
CA LEU A 256 0.04 0.81 -17.91
C LEU A 256 -0.23 -0.63 -17.47
N MET A 257 0.68 -1.56 -17.75
CA MET A 257 0.56 -2.95 -17.29
C MET A 257 0.57 -3.05 -15.76
N ARG A 258 1.40 -2.23 -15.08
CA ARG A 258 1.38 -2.13 -13.61
C ARG A 258 0.04 -1.59 -13.11
N TYR A 259 -0.56 -0.62 -13.79
CA TYR A 259 -1.90 -0.12 -13.51
C TYR A 259 -2.98 -1.22 -13.62
N ILE A 260 -2.96 -2.01 -14.70
CA ILE A 260 -3.87 -3.14 -14.88
C ILE A 260 -3.72 -4.13 -13.72
N SER A 261 -2.48 -4.45 -13.33
CA SER A 261 -2.21 -5.33 -12.18
C SER A 261 -2.72 -4.73 -10.85
N ALA A 262 -2.69 -3.40 -10.70
CA ALA A 262 -3.16 -2.71 -9.51
C ALA A 262 -4.69 -2.74 -9.38
N PHE A 263 -5.42 -2.69 -10.49
CA PHE A 263 -6.88 -2.79 -10.54
C PHE A 263 -7.40 -4.23 -10.50
N TYR A 264 -6.56 -5.22 -10.79
CA TYR A 264 -6.98 -6.62 -10.86
C TYR A 264 -7.71 -7.14 -9.60
N PRO A 265 -7.31 -6.81 -8.35
CA PRO A 265 -8.08 -7.28 -7.20
C PRO A 265 -9.48 -6.70 -7.10
N LEU A 266 -9.70 -5.47 -7.57
CA LEU A 266 -11.04 -4.88 -7.60
C LEU A 266 -11.93 -5.61 -8.60
N LEU A 267 -11.38 -5.98 -9.76
CA LEU A 267 -12.04 -6.86 -10.72
C LEU A 267 -12.36 -8.22 -10.08
N LEU A 268 -11.44 -8.77 -9.30
CA LEU A 268 -11.64 -10.05 -8.63
C LEU A 268 -12.73 -9.99 -7.54
N ILE A 269 -12.78 -8.91 -6.76
CA ILE A 269 -13.88 -8.62 -5.81
C ILE A 269 -15.21 -8.53 -6.55
N LEU A 270 -15.25 -7.83 -7.69
CA LEU A 270 -16.45 -7.70 -8.51
C LEU A 270 -16.93 -9.05 -9.04
N ILE A 271 -16.02 -9.85 -9.63
CA ILE A 271 -16.32 -11.19 -10.15
C ILE A 271 -16.85 -12.08 -9.03
N VAL A 272 -16.19 -12.14 -7.88
CA VAL A 272 -16.63 -12.97 -6.75
C VAL A 272 -18.00 -12.52 -6.24
N THR A 273 -18.25 -11.21 -6.15
CA THR A 273 -19.54 -10.67 -5.74
C THR A 273 -20.66 -11.04 -6.72
N ILE A 274 -20.39 -10.97 -8.03
CA ILE A 274 -21.34 -11.38 -9.08
C ILE A 274 -21.60 -12.89 -9.00
N LEU A 275 -20.55 -13.70 -8.87
CA LEU A 275 -20.66 -15.15 -8.77
C LEU A 275 -21.47 -15.59 -7.55
N VAL A 276 -21.25 -14.97 -6.38
CA VAL A 276 -22.03 -15.24 -5.16
C VAL A 276 -23.50 -14.88 -5.38
N LYS A 277 -23.81 -13.69 -5.93
CA LYS A 277 -25.20 -13.28 -6.20
C LYS A 277 -25.92 -14.19 -7.20
N LEU A 278 -25.21 -14.63 -8.25
CA LEU A 278 -25.80 -15.53 -9.24
C LEU A 278 -25.98 -16.95 -8.70
N TYR A 279 -25.08 -17.39 -7.83
CA TYR A 279 -25.21 -18.64 -7.10
C TYR A 279 -26.44 -18.62 -6.17
N ASP A 280 -26.62 -17.54 -5.40
CA ASP A 280 -27.76 -17.35 -4.48
C ASP A 280 -29.11 -17.32 -5.23
N ARG A 281 -29.11 -16.84 -6.49
CA ARG A 281 -30.29 -16.87 -7.37
C ARG A 281 -30.53 -18.22 -8.05
N GLY A 282 -29.70 -19.23 -7.81
CA GLY A 282 -29.84 -20.56 -8.40
C GLY A 282 -29.55 -20.64 -9.89
N TYR A 283 -28.70 -19.76 -10.45
CA TYR A 283 -28.37 -19.79 -11.88
C TYR A 283 -27.61 -21.07 -12.25
N LYS A 284 -28.25 -21.97 -13.02
CA LYS A 284 -27.81 -23.35 -13.27
C LYS A 284 -26.34 -23.49 -13.72
N PRO A 285 -25.81 -22.71 -14.69
CA PRO A 285 -24.40 -22.82 -15.09
C PRO A 285 -23.42 -22.58 -13.95
N ILE A 286 -23.67 -21.57 -13.11
CA ILE A 286 -22.79 -21.24 -11.98
C ILE A 286 -22.92 -22.30 -10.88
N VAL A 287 -24.14 -22.76 -10.61
CA VAL A 287 -24.35 -23.88 -9.67
C VAL A 287 -23.60 -25.13 -10.15
N TYR A 288 -23.60 -25.44 -11.44
CA TYR A 288 -22.87 -26.59 -12.00
C TYR A 288 -21.35 -26.46 -11.84
N ILE A 289 -20.78 -25.29 -12.15
CA ILE A 289 -19.35 -25.00 -12.00
C ILE A 289 -18.95 -25.05 -10.51
N CYS A 290 -19.79 -24.52 -9.61
CA CYS A 290 -19.53 -24.51 -8.18
C CYS A 290 -19.80 -25.86 -7.49
N ARG A 291 -20.60 -26.76 -8.09
CA ARG A 291 -20.97 -28.07 -7.52
C ARG A 291 -19.77 -28.93 -7.10
N PRO A 292 -18.71 -29.13 -7.91
CA PRO A 292 -17.52 -29.87 -7.46
C PRO A 292 -16.83 -29.20 -6.27
N PHE A 293 -16.84 -27.86 -6.23
CA PHE A 293 -16.26 -27.09 -5.13
C PHE A 293 -17.17 -27.03 -3.90
N HIS A 294 -18.45 -27.37 -4.02
CA HIS A 294 -19.42 -27.25 -2.94
C HIS A 294 -19.01 -28.04 -1.69
N ARG A 295 -18.40 -29.22 -1.83
CA ARG A 295 -17.88 -29.96 -0.66
C ARG A 295 -16.77 -29.18 0.06
N CYS A 296 -15.88 -28.54 -0.69
CA CYS A 296 -14.81 -27.72 -0.14
C CYS A 296 -15.36 -26.41 0.45
N LEU A 297 -16.31 -25.76 -0.24
CA LEU A 297 -16.97 -24.55 0.22
C LEU A 297 -17.84 -24.80 1.46
N ALA A 298 -18.59 -25.89 1.52
CA ALA A 298 -19.36 -26.28 2.70
C ALA A 298 -18.43 -26.60 3.88
N PHE A 299 -17.26 -27.19 3.63
CA PHE A 299 -16.23 -27.37 4.64
C PHE A 299 -15.65 -26.02 5.11
N ALA A 300 -15.37 -25.11 4.19
CA ALA A 300 -14.90 -23.76 4.51
C ALA A 300 -15.95 -22.94 5.29
N GLN A 301 -17.23 -23.00 4.88
CA GLN A 301 -18.38 -22.39 5.56
C GLN A 301 -18.58 -22.96 6.96
N ARG A 302 -18.35 -24.27 7.16
CA ARG A 302 -18.38 -24.87 8.50
C ARG A 302 -17.24 -24.39 9.40
N ILE A 303 -16.10 -23.99 8.81
CA ILE A 303 -14.91 -23.56 9.55
C ILE A 303 -14.88 -22.04 9.78
N GLY A 304 -15.57 -21.25 8.95
CA GLY A 304 -15.53 -19.80 8.99
C GLY A 304 -16.84 -19.15 8.56
N ASN A 305 -17.11 -17.97 9.10
CA ASN A 305 -18.21 -17.14 8.67
C ASN A 305 -17.86 -16.51 7.30
N CYS A 306 -18.20 -17.21 6.20
CA CYS A 306 -17.79 -16.82 4.84
C CYS A 306 -18.12 -15.37 4.50
N ARG A 307 -19.26 -14.85 4.97
CA ARG A 307 -19.64 -13.45 4.77
C ARG A 307 -18.61 -12.51 5.41
N THR A 308 -18.31 -12.70 6.70
CA THR A 308 -17.32 -11.88 7.41
C THR A 308 -15.93 -12.00 6.79
N SER A 309 -15.52 -13.21 6.42
CA SER A 309 -14.24 -13.46 5.76
C SER A 309 -14.13 -12.76 4.41
N ALA A 310 -15.21 -12.75 3.62
CA ALA A 310 -15.27 -12.02 2.36
C ALA A 310 -15.13 -10.51 2.55
N ILE A 311 -15.89 -9.92 3.49
CA ILE A 311 -15.80 -8.49 3.79
C ILE A 311 -14.37 -8.13 4.27
N ASN A 312 -13.74 -8.98 5.08
CA ASN A 312 -12.36 -8.81 5.52
C ASN A 312 -11.37 -8.85 4.36
N ALA A 313 -11.46 -9.86 3.50
CA ALA A 313 -10.60 -9.95 2.32
C ALA A 313 -10.79 -8.74 1.40
N PHE A 314 -12.02 -8.30 1.17
CA PHE A 314 -12.31 -7.14 0.33
C PHE A 314 -11.68 -5.88 0.91
N ALA A 315 -11.83 -5.64 2.22
CA ALA A 315 -11.24 -4.50 2.89
C ALA A 315 -9.70 -4.48 2.76
N ILE A 316 -9.05 -5.64 2.92
CA ILE A 316 -7.59 -5.76 2.75
C ILE A 316 -7.19 -5.39 1.32
N PHE A 317 -7.79 -6.03 0.32
CA PHE A 317 -7.43 -5.78 -1.07
C PHE A 317 -7.72 -4.37 -1.53
N ILE A 318 -8.77 -3.73 -1.03
CA ILE A 318 -9.02 -2.31 -1.31
C ILE A 318 -7.87 -1.44 -0.79
N VAL A 319 -7.35 -1.70 0.42
CA VAL A 319 -6.17 -0.98 0.95
C VAL A 319 -4.92 -1.27 0.12
N LEU A 320 -4.71 -2.53 -0.29
CA LEU A 320 -3.56 -2.92 -1.10
C LEU A 320 -3.61 -2.27 -2.51
N CYS A 321 -4.77 -2.28 -3.16
CA CYS A 321 -5.02 -1.59 -4.42
C CYS A 321 -4.83 -0.09 -4.27
N TYR A 322 -5.39 0.51 -3.22
CA TYR A 322 -5.23 1.94 -2.93
C TYR A 322 -3.76 2.34 -2.95
N THR A 323 -2.93 1.64 -2.17
CA THR A 323 -1.50 1.94 -2.06
C THR A 323 -0.82 1.83 -3.42
N LYS A 324 -1.04 0.74 -4.17
CA LYS A 324 -0.38 0.51 -5.46
C LYS A 324 -0.83 1.50 -6.53
N VAL A 325 -2.14 1.79 -6.61
CA VAL A 325 -2.71 2.78 -7.54
C VAL A 325 -2.18 4.18 -7.25
N VAL A 326 -2.15 4.58 -5.97
CA VAL A 326 -1.65 5.91 -5.58
C VAL A 326 -0.17 6.05 -5.90
N PHE A 327 0.63 5.04 -5.57
CA PHE A 327 2.07 5.04 -5.83
C PHE A 327 2.37 5.16 -7.34
N ILE A 328 1.80 4.27 -8.16
CA ILE A 328 1.99 4.32 -9.63
C ILE A 328 1.44 5.62 -10.21
N GLY A 329 0.36 6.16 -9.65
CA GLY A 329 -0.20 7.43 -10.09
C GLY A 329 0.74 8.61 -9.87
N PHE A 330 1.40 8.67 -8.71
CA PHE A 330 2.41 9.70 -8.48
C PHE A 330 3.67 9.49 -9.31
N ASP A 331 4.10 8.24 -9.53
CA ASP A 331 5.21 7.90 -10.44
C ASP A 331 4.97 8.45 -11.86
N ILE A 332 3.75 8.30 -12.40
CA ILE A 332 3.41 8.86 -13.73
C ILE A 332 3.42 10.39 -13.74
N LEU A 333 2.98 11.01 -12.64
CA LEU A 333 2.89 12.46 -12.52
C LEU A 333 4.19 13.12 -12.05
N ALA A 334 5.22 12.33 -11.74
CA ALA A 334 6.52 12.83 -11.33
C ALA A 334 7.20 13.57 -12.49
N THR A 335 7.86 14.67 -12.16
CA THR A 335 8.49 15.56 -13.13
C THR A 335 9.97 15.70 -12.84
N ASN A 336 10.77 15.82 -13.89
CA ASN A 336 12.16 16.23 -13.88
C ASN A 336 12.34 17.65 -14.44
N TYR A 337 13.52 18.19 -14.17
CA TYR A 337 13.97 19.52 -14.59
C TYR A 337 15.29 19.41 -15.33
N LEU A 338 15.52 20.30 -16.30
CA LEU A 338 16.84 20.50 -16.91
C LEU A 338 17.40 21.86 -16.53
N TYR A 339 18.67 21.87 -16.18
CA TYR A 339 19.44 23.01 -15.73
C TYR A 339 20.46 23.41 -16.79
N ASN A 340 20.67 24.71 -17.00
CA ASN A 340 21.80 25.20 -17.80
C ASN A 340 23.10 25.21 -16.98
N SER A 341 24.20 25.61 -17.61
CA SER A 341 25.51 25.75 -16.94
C SER A 341 25.49 26.71 -15.74
N LYS A 342 24.59 27.71 -15.72
CA LYS A 342 24.37 28.64 -14.60
C LYS A 342 23.56 28.02 -13.45
N GLY A 343 23.01 26.82 -13.62
CA GLY A 343 22.13 26.17 -12.65
C GLY A 343 20.69 26.68 -12.67
N GLU A 344 20.31 27.46 -13.68
CA GLU A 344 18.94 27.93 -13.86
C GLU A 344 18.11 26.84 -14.55
N ILE A 345 16.85 26.70 -14.14
CA ILE A 345 15.91 25.76 -14.76
C ILE A 345 15.51 26.31 -16.13
N VAL A 346 15.92 25.64 -17.20
CA VAL A 346 15.58 26.02 -18.58
C VAL A 346 14.35 25.28 -19.08
N VAL A 347 14.26 23.99 -18.77
CA VAL A 347 13.11 23.16 -19.13
C VAL A 347 12.47 22.65 -17.87
N ASN A 348 11.20 23.00 -17.68
CA ASN A 348 10.38 22.52 -16.58
C ASN A 348 9.42 21.43 -17.05
N ASN A 349 8.97 20.60 -16.11
CA ASN A 349 7.96 19.58 -16.35
C ASN A 349 8.38 18.65 -17.51
N LEU A 350 9.48 17.91 -17.35
CA LEU A 350 9.76 16.74 -18.19
C LEU A 350 9.29 15.48 -17.46
N PRO A 351 8.70 14.47 -18.13
CA PRO A 351 8.28 13.28 -17.42
C PRO A 351 9.48 12.59 -16.77
N TYR A 352 9.31 12.14 -15.53
CA TYR A 352 10.42 11.56 -14.76
C TYR A 352 11.06 10.35 -15.47
N PHE A 353 10.21 9.53 -16.09
CA PHE A 353 10.58 8.24 -16.66
C PHE A 353 10.99 8.30 -18.13
N ASP A 354 10.37 9.16 -18.93
CA ASP A 354 10.70 9.31 -20.35
C ASP A 354 10.49 10.74 -20.82
N SER A 355 11.60 11.44 -20.99
CA SER A 355 11.63 12.84 -21.41
C SER A 355 11.74 13.04 -22.92
N THR A 356 11.66 11.98 -23.71
CA THR A 356 11.50 12.11 -25.17
C THR A 356 10.12 12.61 -25.55
N VAL A 357 9.11 12.32 -24.71
CA VAL A 357 7.75 12.80 -24.87
C VAL A 357 7.59 14.07 -24.04
N SER A 358 7.28 15.18 -24.69
CA SER A 358 6.92 16.41 -23.97
C SER A 358 5.62 16.20 -23.19
N PHE A 359 5.50 16.78 -21.99
CA PHE A 359 4.22 16.79 -21.26
C PHE A 359 3.10 17.50 -22.04
N SER A 360 3.45 18.30 -23.04
CA SER A 360 2.50 18.93 -23.97
C SER A 360 1.93 17.97 -25.02
N SER A 361 2.46 16.75 -25.15
CA SER A 361 1.94 15.74 -26.06
C SER A 361 0.50 15.35 -25.68
N PRO A 362 -0.46 15.32 -26.63
CA PRO A 362 -1.86 14.97 -26.34
C PRO A 362 -2.03 13.62 -25.64
N ILE A 363 -1.16 12.65 -25.94
CA ILE A 363 -1.18 11.32 -25.31
C ILE A 363 -0.79 11.44 -23.84
N MET A 364 0.29 12.13 -23.53
CA MET A 364 0.76 12.31 -22.16
C MET A 364 -0.22 13.14 -21.34
N ILE A 365 -0.79 14.21 -21.90
CA ILE A 365 -1.86 14.99 -21.25
C ILE A 365 -3.04 14.08 -20.90
N SER A 366 -3.47 13.22 -21.84
CA SER A 366 -4.60 12.30 -21.59
C SER A 366 -4.29 11.30 -20.48
N LEU A 367 -3.07 10.76 -20.46
CA LEU A 367 -2.61 9.84 -19.41
C LEU A 367 -2.52 10.53 -18.04
N CYS A 368 -2.00 11.76 -17.99
CA CYS A 368 -1.92 12.57 -16.77
C CYS A 368 -3.31 12.93 -16.24
N ILE A 369 -4.25 13.34 -17.11
CA ILE A 369 -5.64 13.62 -16.72
C ILE A 369 -6.30 12.35 -16.19
N ALA A 370 -6.18 11.22 -16.88
CA ALA A 370 -6.74 9.95 -16.43
C ALA A 370 -6.17 9.54 -15.07
N THR A 371 -4.84 9.68 -14.90
CA THR A 371 -4.14 9.38 -13.64
C THR A 371 -4.58 10.31 -12.52
N ALA A 372 -4.67 11.62 -12.77
CA ALA A 372 -5.14 12.61 -11.80
C ALA A 372 -6.60 12.34 -11.38
N LEU A 373 -7.47 11.94 -12.31
CA LEU A 373 -8.84 11.54 -11.99
C LEU A 373 -8.88 10.27 -11.14
N VAL A 374 -8.05 9.27 -11.45
CA VAL A 374 -7.92 8.06 -10.64
C VAL A 374 -7.41 8.41 -9.23
N LEU A 375 -6.40 9.26 -9.10
CA LEU A 375 -5.91 9.73 -7.80
C LEU A 375 -6.96 10.54 -7.04
N LEU A 376 -7.76 11.36 -7.72
CA LEU A 376 -8.85 12.10 -7.10
C LEU A 376 -9.91 11.15 -6.54
N ILE A 377 -10.36 10.19 -7.35
CA ILE A 377 -11.39 9.22 -6.97
C ILE A 377 -10.87 8.23 -5.92
N PHE A 378 -9.78 7.52 -6.20
CA PHE A 378 -9.25 6.50 -5.29
C PHE A 378 -8.45 7.10 -4.14
N GLY A 379 -7.57 8.07 -4.42
CA GLY A 379 -6.66 8.67 -3.46
C GLY A 379 -7.35 9.54 -2.41
N PHE A 380 -8.38 10.32 -2.79
CA PHE A 380 -9.04 11.27 -1.89
C PHE A 380 -10.47 10.89 -1.49
N VAL A 381 -11.33 10.43 -2.42
CA VAL A 381 -12.73 10.09 -2.06
C VAL A 381 -12.77 8.93 -1.07
N PHE A 382 -11.90 7.93 -1.22
CA PHE A 382 -11.89 6.77 -0.32
C PHE A 382 -11.54 7.12 1.14
N PRO A 383 -10.45 7.88 1.45
CA PRO A 383 -10.24 8.41 2.79
C PRO A 383 -11.42 9.25 3.30
N ILE A 384 -12.00 10.12 2.46
CA ILE A 384 -13.15 10.94 2.86
C ILE A 384 -14.33 10.05 3.28
N ILE A 385 -14.66 9.01 2.52
CA ILE A 385 -15.71 8.03 2.86
C ILE A 385 -15.47 7.42 4.25
N LEU A 386 -14.22 7.16 4.64
CA LEU A 386 -13.91 6.64 5.97
C LEU A 386 -14.08 7.68 7.08
N VAL A 387 -13.84 8.98 6.83
CA VAL A 387 -14.06 10.03 7.86
C VAL A 387 -15.53 10.43 7.99
N VAL A 388 -16.31 10.36 6.91
CA VAL A 388 -17.70 10.82 6.87
C VAL A 388 -18.53 10.35 8.07
N PRO A 389 -18.50 9.07 8.52
CA PRO A 389 -19.25 8.65 9.71
C PRO A 389 -18.89 9.43 10.98
N SER A 390 -17.61 9.67 11.24
CA SER A 390 -17.17 10.44 12.41
C SER A 390 -17.57 11.92 12.30
N PHE A 391 -17.51 12.51 11.10
CA PHE A 391 -17.94 13.90 10.89
C PHE A 391 -19.47 14.07 10.94
N LEU A 392 -20.24 13.15 10.38
CA LEU A 392 -21.71 13.17 10.45
C LEU A 392 -22.18 13.05 11.89
N GLN A 393 -21.54 12.18 12.69
CA GLN A 393 -21.85 12.05 14.12
C GLN A 393 -21.51 13.33 14.89
N LEU A 394 -20.38 13.96 14.60
CA LEU A 394 -20.02 15.27 15.17
C LEU A 394 -21.01 16.36 14.76
N GLY A 395 -21.39 16.42 13.48
CA GLY A 395 -22.33 17.40 12.94
C GLY A 395 -23.75 17.24 13.52
N TYR A 396 -24.27 16.02 13.56
CA TYR A 396 -25.57 15.71 14.19
C TYR A 396 -25.60 16.16 15.65
N ARG A 397 -24.52 15.97 16.40
CA ARG A 397 -24.42 16.43 17.80
C ARG A 397 -24.39 17.95 17.94
N LEU A 398 -23.56 18.62 17.13
CA LEU A 398 -23.39 20.08 17.23
C LEU A 398 -24.64 20.84 16.76
N THR A 399 -25.32 20.33 15.74
CA THR A 399 -26.45 21.04 15.12
C THR A 399 -27.81 20.50 15.55
N LYS A 400 -27.90 19.26 16.05
CA LYS A 400 -29.14 18.50 16.24
C LYS A 400 -30.01 18.37 14.98
N TRP A 401 -29.43 18.55 13.79
CA TRP A 401 -30.18 18.46 12.54
C TRP A 401 -30.45 17.01 12.17
N GLU A 402 -31.73 16.64 12.17
CA GLU A 402 -32.23 15.29 11.80
C GLU A 402 -31.81 14.88 10.37
N CYS A 403 -31.56 15.85 9.48
CA CYS A 403 -31.10 15.59 8.12
C CYS A 403 -29.79 14.76 8.08
N PHE A 404 -28.89 14.94 9.05
CA PHE A 404 -27.65 14.15 9.11
C PHE A 404 -27.88 12.68 9.51
N ALA A 405 -28.94 12.38 10.25
CA ALA A 405 -29.30 11.00 10.59
C ALA A 405 -29.76 10.24 9.33
N ASN A 406 -30.49 10.92 8.43
CA ASN A 406 -30.95 10.34 7.16
C ASN A 406 -29.81 10.10 6.16
N PHE A 407 -28.68 10.79 6.29
CA PHE A 407 -27.51 10.61 5.44
C PHE A 407 -26.54 9.53 5.97
N MET A 408 -26.84 8.90 7.11
CA MET A 408 -25.98 7.88 7.69
C MET A 408 -25.91 6.66 6.74
N PRO A 409 -24.71 6.08 6.51
CA PRO A 409 -24.52 5.03 5.52
C PRO A 409 -25.45 3.83 5.75
N TRP A 410 -26.16 3.42 4.69
CA TRP A 410 -27.03 2.24 4.65
C TRP A 410 -26.35 1.01 5.31
N GLY A 411 -27.10 0.21 6.08
CA GLY A 411 -26.56 -0.80 6.99
C GLY A 411 -25.48 -1.75 6.41
N ARG A 412 -25.53 -2.09 5.12
CA ARG A 412 -24.46 -2.88 4.45
C ARG A 412 -23.12 -2.17 4.37
N MET A 413 -23.15 -0.85 4.09
CA MET A 413 -21.93 -0.03 4.07
C MET A 413 -21.36 0.13 5.46
N GLN A 414 -22.19 0.17 6.50
CA GLN A 414 -21.73 0.19 7.89
C GLN A 414 -20.96 -1.09 8.27
N GLU A 415 -21.42 -2.28 7.87
CA GLU A 415 -20.69 -3.54 8.08
C GLU A 415 -19.31 -3.54 7.41
N PHE A 416 -19.21 -2.95 6.22
CA PHE A 416 -17.96 -2.81 5.49
C PHE A 416 -17.03 -1.79 6.17
N LEU A 417 -17.54 -0.61 6.51
CA LEU A 417 -16.80 0.43 7.24
C LEU A 417 -16.34 -0.07 8.62
N GLN A 418 -17.10 -0.94 9.27
CA GLN A 418 -16.72 -1.56 10.53
C GLN A 418 -15.44 -2.40 10.42
N GLN A 419 -15.07 -2.89 9.23
CA GLN A 419 -13.77 -3.59 9.06
C GLN A 419 -12.57 -2.65 9.14
N PHE A 420 -12.76 -1.37 8.84
CA PHE A 420 -11.75 -0.32 9.02
C PHE A 420 -11.84 0.28 10.42
N HIS A 421 -13.06 0.45 10.94
CA HIS A 421 -13.32 1.18 12.18
C HIS A 421 -13.26 0.33 13.45
N GLY A 422 -13.45 -0.99 13.35
CA GLY A 422 -13.77 -1.86 14.48
C GLY A 422 -12.69 -1.95 15.57
N CYS A 423 -11.43 -1.65 15.24
CA CYS A 423 -10.34 -1.63 16.23
C CYS A 423 -10.18 -0.29 16.97
N TYR A 424 -10.81 0.78 16.48
CA TYR A 424 -10.71 2.10 17.07
C TYR A 424 -11.76 2.30 18.14
N ARG A 425 -11.46 3.16 19.12
CA ARG A 425 -12.44 3.58 20.13
C ARG A 425 -13.57 4.33 19.45
N ASP A 426 -14.79 3.92 19.73
CA ASP A 426 -16.04 4.41 19.12
C ASP A 426 -16.74 5.48 19.96
N GLY A 427 -16.19 5.84 21.13
CA GLY A 427 -16.76 6.84 22.04
C GLY A 427 -17.87 6.31 22.95
N THR A 428 -18.27 5.06 22.77
CA THR A 428 -19.13 4.28 23.68
C THR A 428 -18.25 3.49 24.64
N SER A 429 -17.88 4.06 25.79
CA SER A 429 -17.15 3.31 26.83
C SER A 429 -18.06 2.17 27.35
N GLU A 430 -17.53 0.95 27.49
CA GLU A 430 -18.22 -0.15 28.18
C GLU A 430 -18.57 0.29 29.62
N GLY A 431 -19.84 0.60 29.88
CA GLY A 431 -20.36 0.95 31.22
C GLY A 431 -20.83 2.40 31.41
N GLU A 432 -20.51 3.33 30.50
CA GLU A 432 -21.03 4.70 30.56
C GLU A 432 -22.12 4.88 29.49
N ARG A 433 -23.36 5.16 29.90
CA ARG A 433 -24.47 5.45 28.97
C ARG A 433 -24.23 6.72 28.15
N GLU A 434 -23.27 7.56 28.52
CA GLU A 434 -23.01 8.83 27.87
C GLU A 434 -21.85 8.72 26.87
N TYR A 435 -22.20 8.76 25.58
CA TYR A 435 -21.23 8.79 24.50
C TYR A 435 -20.47 10.12 24.46
N ASN A 436 -19.14 10.05 24.44
CA ASN A 436 -18.27 11.21 24.33
C ASN A 436 -17.70 11.34 22.90
N VAL A 437 -18.10 12.39 22.18
CA VAL A 437 -17.70 12.63 20.77
C VAL A 437 -16.18 12.80 20.63
N PHE A 438 -15.52 13.42 21.61
CA PHE A 438 -14.06 13.59 21.58
C PHE A 438 -13.31 12.27 21.77
N SER A 439 -14.03 11.20 22.12
CA SER A 439 -13.52 9.83 22.28
C SER A 439 -13.73 8.96 21.03
N ASP A 440 -14.47 9.42 20.00
CA ASP A 440 -14.49 8.71 18.72
C ASP A 440 -13.16 8.90 17.98
N ARG A 441 -12.48 7.78 17.74
CA ARG A 441 -11.15 7.73 17.12
C ARG A 441 -11.19 7.01 15.78
N ARG A 442 -12.36 6.73 15.23
CA ARG A 442 -12.52 6.03 13.94
C ARG A 442 -11.92 6.78 12.75
N PHE A 443 -11.84 8.10 12.82
CA PHE A 443 -11.16 8.95 11.81
C PHE A 443 -9.67 8.61 11.61
N PHE A 444 -9.02 7.93 12.58
CA PHE A 444 -7.63 7.49 12.40
C PHE A 444 -7.48 6.54 11.22
N SER A 445 -8.50 5.74 10.89
CA SER A 445 -8.47 4.86 9.72
C SER A 445 -8.19 5.63 8.42
N SER A 446 -8.86 6.77 8.23
CA SER A 446 -8.59 7.69 7.11
C SER A 446 -7.26 8.39 7.25
N LEU A 447 -6.84 8.78 8.46
CA LEU A 447 -5.54 9.41 8.68
C LEU A 447 -4.41 8.50 8.20
N TYR A 448 -4.52 7.18 8.41
CA TYR A 448 -3.57 6.19 7.88
C TYR A 448 -3.52 6.14 6.35
N LEU A 449 -4.62 6.40 5.64
CA LEU A 449 -4.59 6.49 4.18
C LEU A 449 -4.03 7.83 3.72
N LEU A 450 -4.41 8.92 4.38
CA LEU A 450 -3.90 10.26 4.07
C LEU A 450 -2.39 10.35 4.28
N ILE A 451 -1.86 9.78 5.36
CA ILE A 451 -0.41 9.78 5.57
C ILE A 451 0.31 8.93 4.51
N ARG A 452 -0.27 7.82 4.01
CA ARG A 452 0.29 7.10 2.85
C ARG A 452 0.37 8.02 1.63
N LEU A 453 -0.73 8.71 1.32
CA LEU A 453 -0.79 9.65 0.20
C LEU A 453 0.30 10.73 0.31
N ILE A 454 0.48 11.33 1.49
CA ILE A 454 1.50 12.34 1.73
C ILE A 454 2.92 11.75 1.60
N MET A 455 3.17 10.55 2.11
CA MET A 455 4.48 9.90 1.99
C MET A 455 4.85 9.57 0.53
N PHE A 456 3.87 9.18 -0.29
CA PHE A 456 4.07 8.98 -1.73
C PHE A 456 4.22 10.30 -2.49
N LEU A 457 3.49 11.33 -2.09
CA LEU A 457 3.66 12.68 -2.65
C LEU A 457 5.07 13.20 -2.37
N THR A 458 5.59 13.03 -1.15
CA THR A 458 6.95 13.46 -0.81
C THR A 458 7.99 12.62 -1.56
N TYR A 459 7.75 11.33 -1.76
CA TYR A 459 8.60 10.49 -2.61
C TYR A 459 8.67 10.99 -4.05
N ALA A 460 7.53 11.26 -4.69
CA ALA A 460 7.49 11.58 -6.12
C ALA A 460 7.94 13.01 -6.47
N TYR A 461 7.81 13.97 -5.56
CA TYR A 461 8.02 15.40 -5.87
C TYR A 461 9.21 16.05 -5.16
N THR A 462 9.95 15.32 -4.32
CA THR A 462 11.14 15.90 -3.69
C THR A 462 12.35 15.70 -4.63
N PRO A 463 13.06 16.76 -5.03
CA PRO A 463 14.15 16.65 -6.00
C PRO A 463 15.41 15.97 -5.46
N ASN A 464 15.53 15.82 -4.14
CA ASN A 464 16.69 15.24 -3.48
C ASN A 464 16.22 14.24 -2.41
N ASP A 465 16.76 13.03 -2.49
CA ASP A 465 16.43 11.91 -1.62
C ASP A 465 16.68 12.22 -0.13
N ALA A 466 17.72 12.98 0.21
CA ALA A 466 18.00 13.38 1.59
C ALA A 466 16.87 14.25 2.18
N TYR A 467 16.32 15.18 1.38
CA TYR A 467 15.14 15.97 1.79
C TYR A 467 13.89 15.09 1.88
N GLN A 468 13.72 14.18 0.94
CA GLN A 468 12.60 13.24 0.94
C GLN A 468 12.57 12.46 2.26
N TYR A 469 13.68 11.81 2.62
CA TYR A 469 13.81 11.04 3.86
C TYR A 469 13.67 11.93 5.10
N SER A 470 14.18 13.17 5.07
CA SER A 470 14.01 14.12 6.18
C SER A 470 12.54 14.47 6.42
N ILE A 471 11.79 14.78 5.36
CA ILE A 471 10.35 15.08 5.46
C ILE A 471 9.59 13.85 5.94
N GLN A 472 9.88 12.66 5.41
CA GLN A 472 9.24 11.40 5.82
C GLN A 472 9.53 11.05 7.28
N THR A 473 10.74 11.33 7.78
CA THR A 473 11.09 11.22 9.21
C THR A 473 10.21 12.15 10.06
N VAL A 474 10.05 13.41 9.67
CA VAL A 474 9.18 14.36 10.37
C VAL A 474 7.73 13.87 10.38
N LEU A 475 7.22 13.37 9.26
CA LEU A 475 5.88 12.79 9.16
C LEU A 475 5.71 11.58 10.09
N CYS A 476 6.72 10.71 10.21
CA CYS A 476 6.71 9.61 11.18
C CYS A 476 6.63 10.12 12.62
N PHE A 477 7.40 11.16 12.99
CA PHE A 477 7.34 11.76 14.33
C PHE A 477 5.98 12.41 14.64
N VAL A 478 5.38 13.10 13.67
CA VAL A 478 4.02 13.64 13.80
C VAL A 478 3.03 12.52 14.07
N MET A 479 3.11 11.40 13.33
CA MET A 479 2.24 10.25 13.57
C MET A 479 2.49 9.60 14.94
N ILE A 480 3.73 9.46 15.38
CA ILE A 480 4.07 8.96 16.73
C ILE A 480 3.41 9.82 17.79
N PHE A 481 3.54 11.15 17.68
CA PHE A 481 2.95 12.11 18.61
C PHE A 481 1.41 12.00 18.64
N LEU A 482 0.77 11.95 17.48
CA LEU A 482 -0.68 11.77 17.37
C LEU A 482 -1.13 10.44 18.00
N LEU A 483 -0.43 9.33 17.73
CA LEU A 483 -0.77 8.03 18.31
C LEU A 483 -0.55 8.00 19.84
N ALA A 484 0.50 8.65 20.33
CA ALA A 484 0.81 8.72 21.76
C ALA A 484 -0.24 9.52 22.54
N ILE A 485 -0.71 10.64 21.98
CA ILE A 485 -1.75 11.50 22.59
C ILE A 485 -3.12 10.84 22.51
N PHE A 486 -3.54 10.43 21.32
CA PHE A 486 -4.93 10.05 21.10
C PHE A 486 -5.23 8.59 21.46
N ARG A 487 -4.20 7.73 21.48
CA ARG A 487 -4.28 6.28 21.74
C ARG A 487 -5.53 5.65 21.08
N PRO A 488 -5.63 5.73 19.75
CA PRO A 488 -6.90 5.55 19.06
C PRO A 488 -7.45 4.13 19.12
N PHE A 489 -6.63 3.12 19.40
CA PHE A 489 -7.04 1.73 19.44
C PHE A 489 -7.73 1.35 20.77
N LYS A 490 -8.73 0.45 20.70
CA LYS A 490 -9.41 -0.11 21.88
C LYS A 490 -8.41 -0.81 22.82
N LYS A 491 -7.46 -1.57 22.25
CA LYS A 491 -6.44 -2.31 23.01
C LYS A 491 -5.15 -1.51 23.12
N ASN A 492 -4.63 -1.38 24.34
CA ASN A 492 -3.36 -0.67 24.58
C ASN A 492 -2.17 -1.28 23.83
N ARG A 493 -2.14 -2.62 23.68
CA ARG A 493 -1.08 -3.32 22.93
C ARG A 493 -1.01 -2.86 21.47
N ASP A 494 -2.15 -2.58 20.85
CA ASP A 494 -2.21 -2.14 19.46
C ASP A 494 -1.69 -0.71 19.33
N ASN A 495 -1.99 0.17 20.29
CA ASN A 495 -1.40 1.53 20.35
C ASN A 495 0.13 1.46 20.43
N ILE A 496 0.68 0.64 21.34
CA ILE A 496 2.13 0.47 21.51
C ILE A 496 2.75 -0.05 20.20
N LEU A 497 2.17 -1.09 19.60
CA LEU A 497 2.71 -1.67 18.37
C LEU A 497 2.71 -0.66 17.21
N ASN A 498 1.65 0.14 17.05
CA ASN A 498 1.61 1.16 16.01
C ASN A 498 2.68 2.24 16.24
N ILE A 499 2.85 2.71 17.48
CA ILE A 499 3.93 3.65 17.84
C ILE A 499 5.29 3.03 17.51
N SER A 500 5.54 1.78 17.89
CA SER A 500 6.80 1.08 17.59
C SER A 500 7.06 0.97 16.09
N MET A 501 6.04 0.67 15.27
CA MET A 501 6.20 0.60 13.81
C MET A 501 6.60 1.95 13.20
N PHE A 502 5.97 3.06 13.63
CA PHE A 502 6.38 4.39 13.15
C PHE A 502 7.75 4.81 13.70
N CYS A 503 8.13 4.42 14.92
CA CYS A 503 9.49 4.64 15.43
C CYS A 503 10.52 3.91 14.57
N LEU A 504 10.24 2.67 14.17
CA LEU A 504 11.11 1.91 13.26
C LEU A 504 11.21 2.57 11.89
N LEU A 505 10.09 3.01 11.29
CA LEU A 505 10.11 3.73 10.01
C LEU A 505 10.89 5.05 10.10
N GLY A 506 10.65 5.84 11.13
CA GLY A 506 11.39 7.10 11.35
C GLY A 506 12.88 6.86 11.56
N THR A 507 13.27 5.79 12.25
CA THR A 507 14.68 5.43 12.42
C THR A 507 15.31 5.00 11.10
N ILE A 508 14.64 4.15 10.32
CA ILE A 508 15.11 3.73 9.00
C ILE A 508 15.29 4.95 8.09
N SER A 509 14.27 5.81 8.02
CA SER A 509 14.27 7.04 7.23
C SER A 509 15.43 7.97 7.61
N SER A 510 15.67 8.18 8.91
CA SER A 510 16.81 8.98 9.39
C SER A 510 18.15 8.36 9.03
N LEU A 511 18.30 7.04 9.12
CA LEU A 511 19.53 6.36 8.71
C LEU A 511 19.74 6.46 7.19
N MET A 512 18.67 6.45 6.39
CA MET A 512 18.75 6.65 4.93
C MET A 512 19.17 8.06 4.59
N ALA A 513 18.55 9.07 5.22
CA ALA A 513 18.97 10.47 5.07
C ALA A 513 20.45 10.67 5.44
N PHE A 514 20.91 10.01 6.50
CA PHE A 514 22.32 10.06 6.90
C PHE A 514 23.25 9.39 5.88
N ASN A 515 22.90 8.20 5.37
CA ASN A 515 23.71 7.53 4.35
C ASN A 515 23.79 8.36 3.05
N GLU A 516 22.69 8.98 2.63
CA GLU A 516 22.68 9.88 1.47
C GLU A 516 23.55 11.11 1.73
N TYR A 517 23.44 11.71 2.91
CA TYR A 517 24.28 12.84 3.29
C TYR A 517 25.78 12.50 3.25
N GLU A 518 26.18 11.36 3.81
CA GLU A 518 27.57 10.88 3.76
C GLU A 518 28.04 10.64 2.32
N MET A 519 27.18 10.03 1.48
CA MET A 519 27.51 9.77 0.08
C MET A 519 27.74 11.06 -0.71
N TYR A 520 26.88 12.06 -0.54
CA TYR A 520 26.95 13.31 -1.32
C TYR A 520 27.93 14.34 -0.76
N VAL A 521 28.06 14.45 0.56
CA VAL A 521 28.86 15.53 1.19
C VAL A 521 30.27 15.08 1.51
N MET A 522 30.45 13.85 2.00
CA MET A 522 31.76 13.35 2.43
C MET A 522 32.48 12.55 1.33
N TYR A 523 31.77 12.19 0.25
CA TYR A 523 32.27 11.30 -0.81
C TYR A 523 32.79 9.95 -0.26
N GLU A 524 32.25 9.52 0.88
CA GLU A 524 32.61 8.25 1.50
C GLU A 524 31.68 7.12 1.02
N ASP A 525 32.23 5.90 0.96
CA ASP A 525 31.44 4.73 0.65
C ASP A 525 30.43 4.43 1.76
N ILE A 526 29.23 3.97 1.37
CA ILE A 526 28.16 3.62 2.29
C ILE A 526 28.67 2.65 3.36
N SER A 527 28.55 3.07 4.63
CA SER A 527 28.92 2.27 5.79
C SER A 527 28.11 0.98 5.83
N ILE A 528 28.82 -0.16 5.71
CA ILE A 528 28.20 -1.49 5.76
C ILE A 528 27.49 -1.75 7.10
N TYR A 529 27.96 -1.13 8.19
CA TYR A 529 27.35 -1.28 9.51
C TYR A 529 25.98 -0.59 9.60
N LEU A 530 25.85 0.60 9.02
CA LEU A 530 24.56 1.32 8.97
C LEU A 530 23.56 0.56 8.10
N LEU A 531 24.02 0.02 6.98
CA LEU A 531 23.22 -0.82 6.10
C LEU A 531 22.72 -2.09 6.81
N LEU A 532 23.60 -2.80 7.52
CA LEU A 532 23.23 -3.98 8.30
C LEU A 532 22.23 -3.63 9.41
N CYS A 533 22.42 -2.48 10.07
CA CYS A 533 21.48 -1.97 11.07
C CYS A 533 20.09 -1.73 10.46
N GLN A 534 20.01 -1.01 9.33
CA GLN A 534 18.76 -0.79 8.59
C GLN A 534 18.08 -2.11 8.20
N TYR A 535 18.83 -3.07 7.68
CA TYR A 535 18.31 -4.38 7.32
C TYR A 535 17.71 -5.12 8.53
N VAL A 536 18.39 -5.11 9.68
CA VAL A 536 17.87 -5.72 10.91
C VAL A 536 16.57 -5.05 11.36
N LEU A 537 16.50 -3.72 11.29
CA LEU A 537 15.28 -2.95 11.61
C LEU A 537 14.13 -3.32 10.67
N MET A 538 14.40 -3.54 9.39
CA MET A 538 13.40 -3.98 8.40
C MET A 538 12.93 -5.41 8.61
N ILE A 539 13.81 -6.35 8.95
CA ILE A 539 13.43 -7.75 9.15
C ILE A 539 12.65 -7.96 10.46
N CYS A 540 12.85 -7.12 11.47
CA CYS A 540 12.30 -7.29 12.81
C CYS A 540 10.75 -7.42 12.82
N PRO A 541 9.96 -6.50 12.22
CA PRO A 541 8.51 -6.64 12.11
C PRO A 541 8.06 -7.92 11.38
N LEU A 542 8.78 -8.31 10.33
CA LEU A 542 8.47 -9.52 9.57
C LEU A 542 8.61 -10.78 10.43
N VAL A 543 9.69 -10.89 11.20
CA VAL A 543 9.92 -12.02 12.12
C VAL A 543 8.83 -12.05 13.20
N MET A 544 8.52 -10.91 13.81
CA MET A 544 7.46 -10.81 14.82
C MET A 544 6.10 -11.29 14.29
N VAL A 545 5.71 -10.83 13.10
CA VAL A 545 4.44 -11.20 12.46
C VAL A 545 4.42 -12.67 12.03
N THR A 546 5.54 -13.19 11.54
CA THR A 546 5.67 -14.60 11.17
C THR A 546 5.52 -15.51 12.40
N ILE A 547 6.16 -15.17 13.52
CA ILE A 547 6.00 -15.89 14.79
C ILE A 547 4.54 -15.81 15.27
N TYR A 548 3.91 -14.64 15.17
CA TYR A 548 2.51 -14.46 15.56
C TYR A 548 1.56 -15.33 14.72
N PHE A 549 1.69 -15.33 13.39
CA PHE A 549 0.82 -16.11 12.51
C PHE A 549 1.08 -17.62 12.64
N THR A 550 2.33 -18.06 12.70
CA THR A 550 2.68 -19.48 12.87
C THR A 550 2.13 -20.01 14.20
N THR A 551 2.31 -19.30 15.31
CA THR A 551 1.73 -19.71 16.61
C THR A 551 0.21 -19.73 16.59
N LYS A 552 -0.45 -18.78 15.92
CA LYS A 552 -1.91 -18.76 15.76
C LYS A 552 -2.42 -19.93 14.91
N LEU A 553 -1.75 -20.24 13.81
CA LEU A 553 -2.06 -21.37 12.93
C LEU A 553 -1.87 -22.71 13.66
N LEU A 554 -0.75 -22.90 14.37
CA LEU A 554 -0.49 -24.11 15.17
C LEU A 554 -1.54 -24.29 16.29
N LYS A 555 -1.98 -23.21 16.95
CA LYS A 555 -3.07 -23.24 17.92
C LYS A 555 -4.41 -23.62 17.29
N ARG A 556 -4.73 -23.12 16.10
CA ARG A 556 -5.97 -23.48 15.38
C ARG A 556 -5.94 -24.93 14.92
N PHE A 557 -4.83 -25.37 14.33
CA PHE A 557 -4.64 -26.75 13.89
C PHE A 557 -4.74 -27.73 15.04
N SER A 558 -4.07 -27.47 16.16
CA SER A 558 -4.14 -28.33 17.36
C SER A 558 -5.55 -28.41 17.96
N LYS A 559 -6.33 -27.32 17.96
CA LYS A 559 -7.75 -27.34 18.36
C LYS A 559 -8.59 -28.23 17.43
N ASN A 560 -8.41 -28.10 16.11
CA ASN A 560 -9.13 -28.91 15.12
C ASN A 560 -8.79 -30.40 15.27
N VAL A 561 -7.51 -30.74 15.42
CA VAL A 561 -7.06 -32.13 15.66
C VAL A 561 -7.68 -32.70 16.95
N LYS A 562 -7.74 -31.91 18.03
CA LYS A 562 -8.40 -32.33 19.28
C LYS A 562 -9.91 -32.57 19.09
N GLN A 563 -10.61 -31.72 18.34
CA GLN A 563 -12.03 -31.90 18.04
C GLN A 563 -12.29 -33.13 17.16
N CYS A 564 -11.48 -33.37 16.12
CA CYS A 564 -11.56 -34.59 15.31
C CYS A 564 -11.32 -35.86 16.13
N ARG A 565 -10.32 -35.84 17.03
CA ARG A 565 -10.07 -36.96 17.96
C ARG A 565 -11.25 -37.20 18.90
N LYS A 566 -11.89 -36.14 19.43
CA LYS A 566 -13.08 -36.26 20.30
C LYS A 566 -14.27 -36.87 19.55
N LYS A 567 -14.54 -36.45 18.32
CA LYS A 567 -15.60 -37.02 17.47
C LYS A 567 -15.33 -38.50 17.14
N ARG A 568 -14.08 -38.86 16.82
CA ARG A 568 -13.71 -40.27 16.55
C ARG A 568 -13.86 -41.15 17.79
N ARG A 569 -13.54 -40.65 18.99
CA ARG A 569 -13.78 -41.37 20.24
C ARG A 569 -15.28 -41.58 20.52
N GLN A 570 -16.11 -40.56 20.26
CA GLN A 570 -17.57 -40.68 20.41
C GLN A 570 -18.20 -41.64 19.39
N SER A 571 -17.66 -41.72 18.17
CA SER A 571 -18.13 -42.66 17.14
C SER A 571 -17.66 -44.10 17.38
N ASN A 572 -16.52 -44.29 18.04
CA ASN A 572 -15.93 -45.61 18.28
C ASN A 572 -16.39 -46.23 19.61
N ASP A 573 -17.23 -45.57 20.40
CA ASP A 573 -17.74 -46.09 21.67
C ASP A 573 -18.93 -47.05 21.41
N PRO A 574 -18.72 -48.37 21.33
CA PRO A 574 -19.71 -49.32 20.82
C PRO A 574 -20.91 -49.44 21.76
N LEU A 575 -20.70 -49.19 23.06
CA LEU A 575 -21.70 -49.28 24.12
C LEU A 575 -22.85 -48.28 23.96
N ARG A 576 -22.60 -47.14 23.29
CA ARG A 576 -23.65 -46.14 23.04
C ARG A 576 -24.62 -46.55 21.93
N SER A 577 -24.18 -47.41 21.00
CA SER A 577 -25.06 -48.01 19.99
C SER A 577 -25.95 -49.13 20.56
N LEU A 578 -25.49 -49.79 21.62
CA LEU A 578 -26.23 -50.89 22.27
C LEU A 578 -27.30 -50.41 23.27
N TYR A 579 -27.12 -49.25 23.92
CA TYR A 579 -28.10 -48.72 24.86
C TYR A 579 -29.13 -47.74 24.25
N GLY A 580 -28.93 -47.28 23.02
CA GLY A 580 -29.83 -46.33 22.35
C GLY A 580 -31.08 -46.94 21.70
N HIS A 581 -31.23 -48.26 21.71
CA HIS A 581 -32.32 -48.95 21.00
C HIS A 581 -33.36 -49.64 21.92
N GLY A 582 -33.31 -49.38 23.24
CA GLY A 582 -34.07 -50.14 24.24
C GLY A 582 -35.26 -49.44 24.90
N GLN A 583 -35.65 -48.21 24.54
CA GLN A 583 -36.81 -47.53 25.14
C GLN A 583 -37.77 -46.97 24.09
N ASN A 584 -38.47 -47.87 23.39
CA ASN A 584 -39.79 -47.58 22.84
C ASN A 584 -40.82 -48.02 23.89
N ASN A 585 -41.38 -47.06 24.64
CA ASN A 585 -42.60 -47.26 25.42
C ASN A 585 -43.81 -47.07 24.49
N PRO A 586 -44.72 -48.05 24.38
CA PRO A 586 -46.03 -47.87 23.74
C PRO A 586 -47.13 -47.68 24.80
N GLN A 587 -47.75 -46.49 24.85
CA GLN A 587 -49.08 -46.18 25.44
C GLN A 587 -49.27 -44.65 25.32
N SER A 588 -50.36 -44.05 24.85
CA SER A 588 -51.73 -44.51 24.57
C SER A 588 -52.47 -43.44 23.74
N SER A 589 -53.19 -43.87 22.70
CA SER A 589 -54.51 -43.42 22.19
C SER A 589 -54.99 -41.96 22.38
N ILE A 590 -55.47 -41.33 21.28
CA ILE A 590 -56.90 -40.98 21.02
C ILE A 590 -57.06 -40.21 19.68
N ASN A 591 -57.91 -40.78 18.81
CA ASN A 591 -58.85 -40.25 17.79
C ASN A 591 -58.40 -39.25 16.68
N THR A 592 -58.50 -39.65 15.39
CA THR A 592 -59.57 -39.33 14.38
C THR A 592 -59.56 -37.85 13.98
N GLU A 593 -59.28 -37.43 12.74
CA GLU A 593 -60.10 -37.58 11.52
C GLU A 593 -59.30 -37.33 10.24
N ALA A 594 -59.84 -37.86 9.14
CA ALA A 594 -59.36 -37.75 7.77
C ALA A 594 -59.59 -36.36 7.16
N SER A 595 -58.68 -35.94 6.27
CA SER A 595 -59.06 -35.44 4.95
C SER A 595 -57.88 -35.54 3.99
N GLU A 596 -58.20 -35.97 2.78
CA GLU A 596 -57.36 -36.09 1.60
C GLU A 596 -56.82 -34.71 1.18
N GLU A 597 -55.54 -34.63 0.83
CA GLU A 597 -55.15 -34.03 -0.45
C GLU A 597 -53.78 -34.54 -0.90
N GLU A 598 -53.80 -35.21 -2.05
CA GLU A 598 -52.67 -35.80 -2.76
C GLU A 598 -52.22 -34.77 -3.81
N LEU A 599 -51.09 -34.09 -3.62
CA LEU A 599 -50.36 -33.47 -4.75
C LEU A 599 -48.89 -33.13 -4.44
N ASP A 600 -48.06 -33.53 -5.41
CA ASP A 600 -46.67 -33.14 -5.68
C ASP A 600 -45.51 -33.81 -4.90
N LYS A 601 -45.17 -35.01 -5.38
CA LYS A 601 -43.81 -35.58 -5.32
C LYS A 601 -42.95 -34.97 -6.42
N ASP A 602 -42.05 -34.06 -6.04
CA ASP A 602 -40.66 -33.91 -6.54
C ASP A 602 -40.15 -32.49 -6.25
N LEU A 603 -40.02 -32.16 -4.97
CA LEU A 603 -39.24 -31.00 -4.52
C LEU A 603 -38.24 -31.50 -3.46
N PRO A 604 -36.92 -31.28 -3.64
CA PRO A 604 -35.94 -31.85 -2.72
C PRO A 604 -36.03 -31.15 -1.36
N ASP A 605 -35.97 -31.94 -0.28
CA ASP A 605 -35.88 -31.65 1.17
C ASP A 605 -34.87 -30.54 1.60
N PHE A 606 -34.28 -29.83 0.65
CA PHE A 606 -33.27 -28.81 0.88
C PHE A 606 -33.85 -27.47 1.34
N LEU A 607 -35.06 -27.10 0.89
CA LEU A 607 -35.70 -25.84 1.29
C LEU A 607 -36.10 -25.86 2.77
N ASP A 608 -36.66 -26.96 3.25
CA ASP A 608 -36.97 -27.16 4.68
C ASP A 608 -35.72 -27.18 5.55
N PHE A 609 -34.62 -27.80 5.09
CA PHE A 609 -33.35 -27.78 5.83
C PHE A 609 -32.75 -26.37 5.95
N THR A 610 -32.89 -25.53 4.93
CA THR A 610 -32.42 -24.13 4.98
C THR A 610 -33.32 -23.22 5.80
N GLU A 611 -34.63 -23.46 5.83
CA GLU A 611 -35.56 -22.67 6.64
C GLU A 611 -35.49 -23.05 8.13
N GLU A 612 -35.31 -24.34 8.43
CA GLU A 612 -35.18 -24.83 9.81
C GLU A 612 -33.83 -24.44 10.44
N THR A 613 -32.75 -24.43 9.66
CA THR A 613 -31.45 -23.89 10.13
C THR A 613 -31.43 -22.36 10.25
N GLY A 614 -32.26 -21.65 9.48
CA GLY A 614 -32.50 -20.22 9.64
C GLY A 614 -33.27 -19.89 10.93
N ARG A 615 -34.39 -20.57 11.18
CA ARG A 615 -35.23 -20.37 12.39
C ARG A 615 -34.55 -20.82 13.68
N LEU A 616 -33.75 -21.89 13.66
CA LEU A 616 -32.95 -22.30 14.83
C LEU A 616 -31.91 -21.24 15.20
N ARG A 617 -31.37 -20.53 14.23
CA ARG A 617 -30.35 -19.49 14.45
C ARG A 617 -30.94 -18.21 15.03
N GLU A 618 -32.15 -17.85 14.62
CA GLU A 618 -32.89 -16.72 15.17
C GLU A 618 -33.33 -17.00 16.62
N ARG A 619 -33.71 -18.26 16.90
CA ARG A 619 -34.05 -18.74 18.25
C ARG A 619 -32.82 -18.77 19.17
N ASP A 620 -31.66 -19.23 18.69
CA ASP A 620 -30.41 -19.24 19.48
C ASP A 620 -29.89 -17.82 19.78
N SER A 621 -30.06 -16.86 18.85
CA SER A 621 -29.75 -15.45 19.15
C SER A 621 -30.70 -14.83 20.17
N LEU A 622 -31.98 -15.22 20.17
CA LEU A 622 -32.94 -14.76 21.17
C LEU A 622 -32.63 -15.36 22.55
N TRP A 623 -32.23 -16.64 22.61
CA TRP A 623 -31.85 -17.30 23.86
C TRP A 623 -30.55 -16.79 24.45
N GLN A 624 -29.57 -16.36 23.63
CA GLN A 624 -28.35 -15.71 24.14
C GLN A 624 -28.64 -14.33 24.77
N VAL A 625 -29.55 -13.54 24.19
CA VAL A 625 -29.98 -12.26 24.79
C VAL A 625 -30.72 -12.49 26.11
N ILE A 626 -31.59 -13.51 26.17
CA ILE A 626 -32.33 -13.86 27.40
C ILE A 626 -31.40 -14.43 28.49
N GLN A 627 -30.35 -15.17 28.14
CA GLN A 627 -29.37 -15.67 29.12
C GLN A 627 -28.45 -14.58 29.67
N GLU A 628 -28.10 -13.57 28.87
CA GLU A 628 -27.32 -12.42 29.35
C GLU A 628 -28.15 -11.56 30.33
N ASP A 629 -29.46 -11.40 30.10
CA ASP A 629 -30.36 -10.73 31.03
C ASP A 629 -30.61 -11.53 32.34
N GLU A 630 -30.65 -12.87 32.30
CA GLU A 630 -30.81 -13.69 33.50
C GLU A 630 -29.55 -13.78 34.38
N GLU A 631 -28.34 -13.71 33.79
CA GLU A 631 -27.09 -13.68 34.57
C GLU A 631 -26.84 -12.30 35.20
N GLU A 632 -27.32 -11.21 34.59
CA GLU A 632 -27.24 -9.86 35.18
C GLU A 632 -28.20 -9.69 36.38
N VAL A 633 -29.35 -10.37 36.38
CA VAL A 633 -30.30 -10.38 37.51
C VAL A 633 -29.83 -11.32 38.64
N LYS A 634 -29.11 -12.41 38.35
CA LYS A 634 -28.59 -13.33 39.37
C LYS A 634 -27.21 -12.93 39.93
N GLY A 635 -26.53 -11.95 39.33
CA GLY A 635 -25.27 -11.39 39.80
C GLY A 635 -25.38 -10.30 40.88
N SER A 636 -26.60 -9.83 41.17
CA SER A 636 -26.86 -8.78 42.15
C SER A 636 -27.89 -9.20 43.19
N ASP A 637 -27.54 -10.10 44.12
CA ASP A 637 -27.78 -9.76 45.52
C ASP A 637 -26.92 -10.55 46.50
N GLY A 638 -26.48 -9.84 47.55
CA GLY A 638 -25.68 -10.45 48.62
C GLY A 638 -24.80 -9.52 49.42
N ARG A 639 -25.12 -8.21 49.51
CA ARG A 639 -24.78 -7.32 50.64
C ARG A 639 -25.23 -5.88 50.39
N LYS A 640 -26.45 -5.55 50.85
CA LYS A 640 -26.78 -4.33 51.63
C LYS A 640 -28.29 -4.23 51.81
N LEU A 641 -28.76 -4.83 52.89
CA LEU A 641 -30.11 -4.63 53.43
C LEU A 641 -29.92 -4.02 54.82
N LEU A 642 -29.87 -2.68 54.90
CA LEU A 642 -30.18 -1.90 56.09
C LEU A 642 -30.19 -0.40 55.78
N SER A 643 -31.26 0.25 56.26
CA SER A 643 -31.60 1.67 56.25
C SER A 643 -31.94 2.30 54.88
N ILE A 644 -33.22 2.55 54.62
CA ILE A 644 -33.86 3.85 54.91
C ILE A 644 -35.37 3.66 54.73
N THR A 645 -36.08 3.81 55.84
CA THR A 645 -37.51 4.09 55.94
C THR A 645 -37.77 5.58 55.74
N GLU A 646 -39.02 5.90 55.39
CA GLU A 646 -39.66 7.23 55.19
C GLU A 646 -39.70 7.71 53.73
N ALA A 647 -40.85 7.53 53.05
CA ALA A 647 -42.00 8.46 52.97
C ALA A 647 -41.85 9.34 51.71
N THR A 648 -42.81 9.59 50.82
CA THR A 648 -44.28 9.41 50.81
C THR A 648 -44.76 9.78 49.39
N SER A 649 -45.82 9.09 48.93
CA SER A 649 -47.01 9.64 48.24
C SER A 649 -46.95 10.28 46.84
N TYR A 650 -48.05 10.02 46.11
CA TYR A 650 -48.53 10.49 44.79
C TYR A 650 -47.98 9.69 43.59
N GLY A 651 -48.76 8.98 42.78
CA GLY A 651 -50.22 8.92 42.60
C GLY A 651 -50.59 9.24 41.14
N THR A 652 -51.19 8.24 40.48
CA THR A 652 -52.20 8.38 39.40
C THR A 652 -51.68 8.66 37.96
N ILE A 653 -51.65 7.67 37.06
CA ILE A 653 -52.63 7.34 35.98
C ILE A 653 -52.96 8.54 35.05
N ILE A 654 -52.69 8.40 33.75
CA ILE A 654 -53.63 8.44 32.58
C ILE A 654 -52.83 8.69 31.28
N THR A 655 -53.29 7.96 30.26
CA THR A 655 -53.01 7.96 28.82
C THR A 655 -52.78 9.32 28.15
N ASP A 656 -51.81 9.37 27.23
CA ASP A 656 -52.01 9.44 25.76
C ASP A 656 -50.70 9.08 25.03
#